data_AF-A0A4W6DN31-F1
#
_entry.id   AF-A0A4W6DN31-F1
#
_cell.length_a   1.000
_cell.length_b   1.000
_cell.length_c   1.000
_cell.angle_alpha   90.00
_cell.angle_beta   90.00
_cell.angle_gamma   90.00
#
_symmetry.space_group_name_H-M   'P 1'
#
loop_
_entity.id
_entity.type
_entity.pdbx_description
1 polymer ?
#
loop_
_entity_poly.entity_id
_entity_poly.type
_entity_poly.pdbx_seq_one_letter_code
_entity_poly.pdbx_strand_id
1 'polypeptide(L)'
;MKIFKKKKKKNKAENVKPFRAKVCPSCSYSGHLAITGVSRDKPGRARSVSKYNKNEAPYRVLLRSIWRVYHAHNKPQTMTLRGNIFIFVSGVFLCLFDGVLSGFLTETLSLNGKWSLSNSNGSLSLPAEVPGCVHSALQKQGFIQDPYFRFNDVSYRWIAFDNWTYTTTFNVSAQVRSKQKVLLVFDGVDTVATIWLNGVIVGNTDNMFCRYDFSVRDTLKDGDNVLKVSLSSPVLYASEQREAHSAYRIPPECPPDVQKGECHVNFIRKEQSSFSWDWGPSFPTMGLWKGVQLEAFDVLQLVQVSSVPLYNSSLSEWRVQVEILVDAVQTTNGQITLSIPELDSEQTFHTQFLFGKNKNTFVLHINMSSQVKLWWPNGHGDRLFYQLTVRGFQDGFLILNTKSKVYFRTVELVQEPIVRSPGLSFYFRINGKPIFLKGSNWIPAHSFQDQISPAVLRNLLQSAVDANMNTLRVWGGGVYEQDLFYSICDELGIMIWQDFMFACAMYPTVDDFIQTVREEVSQQVQRLKSHPSIIIWSGNNENEAALATDWFNIPASQRPVYIKDYVMLYVNNIRKIVQDEDQSRPFLRLQPNKRGRIRAGGMGGSEPLRYSLRGHSFLQLHPRLLGLADFPSNTFRL
;
A
#
# COMPACT_ATOMS: atom_id res chain seq x y z
N MET A 1 57.23 -6.24 -35.76
CA MET A 1 57.76 -7.26 -36.70
C MET A 1 56.60 -8.02 -37.35
N LYS A 2 56.73 -8.39 -38.63
CA LYS A 2 56.02 -9.43 -39.41
C LYS A 2 54.56 -9.81 -38.99
N ILE A 3 53.53 -9.31 -39.68
CA ILE A 3 52.84 -9.92 -40.87
C ILE A 3 51.72 -10.92 -40.45
N PHE A 4 50.42 -10.59 -40.48
CA PHE A 4 49.48 -10.45 -41.63
C PHE A 4 49.24 -11.69 -42.52
N LYS A 5 47.99 -12.16 -42.61
CA LYS A 5 47.46 -12.74 -43.87
C LYS A 5 45.93 -12.64 -43.99
N LYS A 6 45.47 -11.80 -44.93
CA LYS A 6 44.08 -11.72 -45.41
C LYS A 6 43.79 -12.86 -46.40
N LYS A 7 42.52 -13.28 -46.53
CA LYS A 7 41.95 -13.76 -47.80
C LYS A 7 40.62 -13.05 -48.10
N LYS A 8 40.59 -12.23 -49.16
CA LYS A 8 39.37 -11.72 -49.81
C LYS A 8 39.18 -12.49 -51.13
N LYS A 9 37.94 -12.84 -51.48
CA LYS A 9 37.38 -13.08 -52.83
C LYS A 9 35.97 -13.72 -52.68
N LYS A 10 34.98 -13.51 -53.55
CA LYS A 10 34.56 -12.31 -54.35
C LYS A 10 33.12 -12.56 -54.84
N ASN A 11 32.37 -11.51 -55.14
CA ASN A 11 30.92 -11.53 -55.43
C ASN A 11 30.49 -12.43 -56.62
N LYS A 12 29.37 -13.14 -56.45
CA LYS A 12 28.12 -13.04 -57.26
C LYS A 12 26.95 -13.17 -56.26
N ALA A 13 25.89 -12.37 -56.21
CA ALA A 13 25.15 -11.58 -57.20
C ALA A 13 24.16 -12.40 -58.05
N GLU A 14 22.96 -12.60 -57.50
CA GLU A 14 21.76 -13.06 -58.23
C GLU A 14 20.51 -12.37 -57.64
N ASN A 15 19.42 -12.26 -58.41
CA ASN A 15 18.34 -11.29 -58.15
C ASN A 15 17.04 -11.96 -57.69
N VAL A 16 16.37 -11.37 -56.70
CA VAL A 16 14.91 -11.50 -56.52
C VAL A 16 14.31 -10.09 -56.39
N LYS A 17 13.27 -9.79 -57.16
CA LYS A 17 12.62 -8.47 -57.23
C LYS A 17 11.42 -8.37 -56.26
N PRO A 18 11.07 -7.17 -55.79
CA PRO A 18 9.93 -6.97 -54.90
C PRO A 18 8.58 -7.14 -55.64
N PHE A 19 7.60 -7.70 -54.94
CA PHE A 19 6.21 -7.69 -55.42
C PHE A 19 5.62 -6.27 -55.32
N ARG A 20 5.07 -5.77 -56.43
CA ARG A 20 4.30 -4.51 -56.47
C ARG A 20 2.80 -4.79 -56.41
N ALA A 21 2.06 -3.88 -55.79
CA ALA A 21 0.61 -3.89 -55.79
C ALA A 21 0.02 -3.67 -57.21
N LYS A 22 -1.21 -4.14 -57.41
CA LYS A 22 -2.15 -3.67 -58.44
C LYS A 22 -3.35 -3.00 -57.74
N VAL A 23 -4.02 -2.09 -58.45
CA VAL A 23 -5.03 -1.18 -57.89
C VAL A 23 -6.24 -1.10 -58.84
N CYS A 24 -7.44 -0.94 -58.25
CA CYS A 24 -8.72 -0.58 -58.89
C CYS A 24 -9.41 -1.65 -59.79
N PRO A 25 -10.74 -1.52 -60.03
CA PRO A 25 -11.62 -0.39 -59.68
C PRO A 25 -12.75 -0.66 -58.66
N SER A 26 -13.29 0.46 -58.20
CA SER A 26 -14.48 0.73 -57.37
C SER A 26 -15.70 -0.20 -57.50
N CYS A 27 -16.40 -0.35 -56.38
CA CYS A 27 -17.81 0.06 -56.31
C CYS A 27 -18.18 0.53 -54.88
N SER A 28 -19.06 1.51 -54.75
CA SER A 28 -19.45 2.15 -53.49
C SER A 28 -20.79 1.65 -52.97
N TYR A 29 -20.96 1.52 -51.65
CA TYR A 29 -22.27 1.71 -51.01
C TYR A 29 -22.16 2.20 -49.57
N SER A 30 -22.91 3.25 -49.25
CA SER A 30 -23.16 3.77 -47.90
C SER A 30 -24.46 3.21 -47.34
N GLY A 31 -24.53 2.92 -46.04
CA GLY A 31 -25.76 2.46 -45.40
C GLY A 31 -25.81 2.72 -43.90
N HIS A 32 -26.45 3.82 -43.50
CA HIS A 32 -27.00 3.93 -42.14
C HIS A 32 -28.19 2.97 -41.98
N LEU A 33 -28.37 2.39 -40.80
CA LEU A 33 -29.65 1.81 -40.43
C LEU A 33 -29.88 1.85 -38.90
N ALA A 34 -30.66 2.84 -38.49
CA ALA A 34 -31.50 2.77 -37.32
C ALA A 34 -32.94 3.06 -37.79
N ILE A 35 -33.95 2.34 -37.27
CA ILE A 35 -35.35 2.77 -37.13
C ILE A 35 -36.17 1.65 -36.45
N THR A 36 -37.33 2.03 -35.88
CA THR A 36 -38.14 1.26 -34.93
C THR A 36 -39.37 0.56 -35.52
N GLY A 37 -39.59 -0.70 -35.12
CA GLY A 37 -40.84 -1.13 -34.44
C GLY A 37 -42.11 -1.51 -35.22
N VAL A 38 -43.12 -1.94 -34.43
CA VAL A 38 -44.53 -2.27 -34.77
C VAL A 38 -44.76 -3.62 -35.50
N SER A 39 -45.89 -4.36 -35.33
CA SER A 39 -46.54 -4.97 -34.13
C SER A 39 -47.59 -6.03 -34.60
N ARG A 40 -48.45 -6.54 -33.69
CA ARG A 40 -49.62 -7.45 -33.90
C ARG A 40 -49.33 -8.96 -34.11
N ASP A 41 -50.15 -9.92 -33.68
CA ASP A 41 -51.32 -9.84 -32.76
C ASP A 41 -51.62 -11.15 -31.97
N LYS A 42 -52.58 -11.08 -31.03
CA LYS A 42 -53.19 -12.17 -30.21
C LYS A 42 -54.60 -12.53 -30.77
N PRO A 43 -55.31 -13.67 -30.43
CA PRO A 43 -55.94 -13.83 -29.09
C PRO A 43 -56.39 -15.26 -28.61
N GLY A 44 -56.91 -15.33 -27.36
CA GLY A 44 -57.71 -16.44 -26.78
C GLY A 44 -57.25 -16.84 -25.35
N ARG A 45 -57.97 -16.71 -24.21
CA ARG A 45 -59.34 -17.03 -23.71
C ARG A 45 -59.54 -18.52 -23.31
N ALA A 46 -60.16 -18.88 -22.17
CA ALA A 46 -60.84 -18.10 -21.10
C ALA A 46 -61.20 -18.87 -19.78
N ARG A 47 -61.45 -18.12 -18.67
CA ARG A 47 -62.34 -18.42 -17.49
C ARG A 47 -61.92 -19.59 -16.54
N SER A 48 -62.45 -19.80 -15.31
CA SER A 48 -63.57 -19.23 -14.49
C SER A 48 -63.34 -19.49 -12.96
N VAL A 49 -64.09 -19.03 -11.93
CA VAL A 49 -64.89 -17.80 -11.57
C VAL A 49 -65.45 -17.91 -10.12
N SER A 50 -65.07 -17.00 -9.20
CA SER A 50 -65.94 -16.39 -8.13
C SER A 50 -65.17 -15.23 -7.45
N LYS A 51 -65.68 -14.01 -7.23
CA LYS A 51 -66.92 -13.46 -6.62
C LYS A 51 -66.96 -13.47 -5.09
N TYR A 52 -66.75 -12.30 -4.46
CA TYR A 52 -67.84 -11.52 -3.84
C TYR A 52 -67.45 -10.01 -3.73
N ASN A 53 -68.46 -9.13 -3.60
CA ASN A 53 -68.33 -7.68 -3.35
C ASN A 53 -68.50 -7.39 -1.82
N LYS A 54 -68.37 -6.18 -1.24
CA LYS A 54 -68.53 -4.80 -1.76
C LYS A 54 -67.99 -3.77 -0.71
N ASN A 55 -67.41 -2.63 -1.13
CA ASN A 55 -67.78 -1.25 -0.73
C ASN A 55 -66.71 -0.17 -1.01
N GLU A 56 -67.09 0.78 -1.88
CA GLU A 56 -66.94 2.26 -1.80
C GLU A 56 -65.57 2.98 -1.67
N ALA A 57 -65.56 4.18 -2.27
CA ALA A 57 -64.50 5.19 -2.46
C ALA A 57 -65.23 6.55 -2.73
N PRO A 58 -64.64 7.71 -3.18
CA PRO A 58 -63.26 8.00 -3.61
C PRO A 58 -62.65 9.41 -3.25
N TYR A 59 -61.35 9.55 -3.53
CA TYR A 59 -60.57 10.73 -3.99
C TYR A 59 -61.18 12.16 -4.08
N ARG A 60 -60.42 13.19 -3.62
CA ARG A 60 -59.73 14.29 -4.42
C ARG A 60 -59.19 15.39 -3.48
N VAL A 61 -57.91 15.82 -3.52
CA VAL A 61 -57.23 16.79 -4.44
C VAL A 61 -57.75 18.24 -4.36
N LEU A 62 -56.93 19.20 -3.85
CA LEU A 62 -56.39 20.40 -4.58
C LEU A 62 -55.40 21.23 -3.70
N LEU A 63 -54.78 22.27 -4.29
CA LEU A 63 -53.76 23.19 -3.75
C LEU A 63 -54.21 24.68 -3.81
N ARG A 64 -53.54 25.54 -3.03
CA ARG A 64 -53.41 27.03 -3.12
C ARG A 64 -54.61 27.95 -2.81
N SER A 65 -54.44 28.78 -1.78
CA SER A 65 -54.88 30.20 -1.67
C SER A 65 -54.25 30.83 -0.40
N ILE A 66 -53.99 32.14 -0.25
CA ILE A 66 -53.90 33.30 -1.18
C ILE A 66 -52.93 34.34 -0.54
N TRP A 67 -52.33 35.25 -1.32
CA TRP A 67 -51.57 36.42 -0.82
C TRP A 67 -52.09 37.72 -1.46
N ARG A 68 -52.00 38.84 -0.71
CA ARG A 68 -52.42 40.22 -1.05
C ARG A 68 -53.93 40.53 -1.17
N VAL A 69 -54.41 41.38 -0.25
CA VAL A 69 -55.15 42.62 -0.57
C VAL A 69 -54.48 43.76 0.26
N TYR A 70 -54.68 45.02 -0.09
CA TYR A 70 -53.93 46.19 0.41
C TYR A 70 -54.89 47.32 0.87
N HIS A 71 -54.35 48.36 1.54
CA HIS A 71 -55.04 49.60 2.01
C HIS A 71 -55.99 49.48 3.24
N ALA A 72 -56.17 50.51 4.10
CA ALA A 72 -55.35 51.70 4.37
C ALA A 72 -55.75 52.47 5.67
N HIS A 73 -54.79 53.29 6.16
CA HIS A 73 -54.94 54.59 6.87
C HIS A 73 -55.25 54.68 8.39
N ASN A 74 -54.70 55.78 8.95
CA ASN A 74 -54.90 56.42 10.27
C ASN A 74 -54.40 55.70 11.54
N LYS A 75 -53.81 56.38 12.55
CA LYS A 75 -53.02 57.65 12.63
C LYS A 75 -52.20 57.62 13.97
N PRO A 76 -51.26 58.56 14.26
CA PRO A 76 -50.19 58.34 15.26
C PRO A 76 -50.46 58.95 16.65
N GLN A 77 -49.60 58.60 17.62
CA GLN A 77 -49.22 59.49 18.72
C GLN A 77 -47.77 59.27 19.17
N THR A 78 -47.19 60.30 19.80
CA THR A 78 -45.77 60.39 20.19
C THR A 78 -45.65 60.63 21.70
N MET A 79 -44.65 60.04 22.37
CA MET A 79 -44.05 60.64 23.56
C MET A 79 -42.58 60.23 23.73
N THR A 80 -41.79 61.17 24.26
CA THR A 80 -40.36 61.04 24.54
C THR A 80 -40.10 60.88 26.04
N LEU A 81 -39.02 60.20 26.43
CA LEU A 81 -38.09 60.77 27.42
C LEU A 81 -36.68 60.14 27.40
N ARG A 82 -35.76 60.82 28.08
CA ARG A 82 -34.29 60.66 28.10
C ARG A 82 -33.83 59.49 28.98
N GLY A 83 -32.63 58.96 28.74
CA GLY A 83 -31.97 57.99 29.63
C GLY A 83 -30.60 57.47 29.18
N ASN A 84 -29.56 58.31 29.14
CA ASN A 84 -28.19 57.89 28.80
C ASN A 84 -27.60 56.91 29.84
N ILE A 85 -26.80 55.90 29.42
CA ILE A 85 -25.37 55.68 29.78
C ILE A 85 -24.86 54.23 29.51
N PHE A 86 -23.57 54.16 29.12
CA PHE A 86 -22.58 53.06 29.19
C PHE A 86 -22.38 51.98 28.09
N ILE A 87 -21.07 51.82 27.79
CA ILE A 87 -20.31 50.69 27.22
C ILE A 87 -20.54 50.35 25.74
N PHE A 88 -19.53 50.64 24.93
CA PHE A 88 -19.35 50.15 23.55
C PHE A 88 -17.93 49.58 23.35
N VAL A 89 -17.53 48.61 24.19
CA VAL A 89 -16.17 48.01 24.18
C VAL A 89 -16.26 46.47 24.27
N SER A 90 -16.81 45.84 23.24
CA SER A 90 -16.93 44.37 23.16
C SER A 90 -16.56 43.77 21.79
N GLY A 91 -16.14 44.61 20.83
CA GLY A 91 -15.99 44.20 19.42
C GLY A 91 -14.60 43.74 18.97
N VAL A 92 -13.57 43.82 19.82
CA VAL A 92 -12.15 43.63 19.40
C VAL A 92 -11.53 42.34 19.93
N PHE A 93 -12.04 41.77 21.04
CA PHE A 93 -11.43 40.61 21.69
C PHE A 93 -11.68 39.26 21.00
N LEU A 94 -12.68 39.16 20.11
CA LEU A 94 -13.01 37.91 19.42
C LEU A 94 -12.08 37.59 18.24
N CYS A 95 -11.53 38.59 17.56
CA CYS A 95 -10.60 38.37 16.43
C CYS A 95 -9.17 38.01 16.86
N LEU A 96 -8.85 38.10 18.16
CA LEU A 96 -7.51 37.80 18.69
C LEU A 96 -7.34 36.34 19.15
N PHE A 97 -8.42 35.55 19.27
CA PHE A 97 -8.32 34.15 19.67
C PHE A 97 -8.04 33.19 18.49
N ASP A 98 -8.68 33.39 17.33
CA ASP A 98 -8.39 32.60 16.13
C ASP A 98 -6.92 32.74 15.67
N GLY A 99 -6.35 33.94 15.83
CA GLY A 99 -4.96 34.25 15.47
C GLY A 99 -3.89 33.60 16.36
N VAL A 100 -4.25 33.06 17.53
CA VAL A 100 -3.33 32.34 18.43
C VAL A 100 -3.43 30.82 18.24
N LEU A 101 -4.60 30.31 17.85
CA LEU A 101 -4.82 28.88 17.61
C LEU A 101 -4.15 28.35 16.34
N SER A 102 -3.86 29.20 15.34
CA SER A 102 -3.13 28.82 14.13
C SER A 102 -1.63 28.61 14.34
N GLY A 103 -1.05 29.16 15.42
CA GLY A 103 0.40 29.13 15.65
C GLY A 103 0.97 27.71 15.79
N PHE A 104 0.25 26.81 16.46
CA PHE A 104 0.78 25.50 16.88
C PHE A 104 0.51 24.34 15.90
N LEU A 105 -0.26 24.56 14.85
CA LEU A 105 -0.61 23.52 13.88
C LEU A 105 0.45 23.37 12.77
N THR A 106 0.55 22.16 12.21
CA THR A 106 1.33 21.87 11.01
C THR A 106 0.65 22.48 9.78
N GLU A 107 1.40 23.25 9.01
CA GLU A 107 1.01 23.68 7.68
C GLU A 107 1.45 22.62 6.66
N THR A 108 0.50 22.06 5.89
CA THR A 108 0.80 21.06 4.86
C THR A 108 0.46 21.61 3.48
N LEU A 109 1.49 21.74 2.62
CA LEU A 109 1.33 22.11 1.21
C LEU A 109 1.56 20.88 0.33
N SER A 110 0.50 20.31 -0.23
CA SER A 110 0.64 19.23 -1.22
C SER A 110 1.24 19.76 -2.53
N LEU A 111 2.21 19.02 -3.06
CA LEU A 111 2.83 19.24 -4.37
C LEU A 111 2.31 18.25 -5.42
N ASN A 112 1.18 17.58 -5.14
CA ASN A 112 0.50 16.69 -6.07
C ASN A 112 -0.15 17.46 -7.24
N GLY A 113 -0.47 16.76 -8.32
CA GLY A 113 -1.02 17.32 -9.55
C GLY A 113 0.04 17.39 -10.65
N LYS A 114 0.08 18.50 -11.39
CA LYS A 114 0.82 18.60 -12.67
C LYS A 114 2.29 18.94 -12.47
N TRP A 115 3.15 18.09 -13.02
CA TRP A 115 4.60 18.26 -13.11
C TRP A 115 5.04 18.24 -14.59
N SER A 116 6.26 18.66 -14.87
CA SER A 116 6.95 18.36 -16.13
C SER A 116 7.79 17.09 -15.95
N LEU A 117 7.86 16.27 -17.00
CA LEU A 117 8.66 15.05 -17.07
C LEU A 117 9.54 15.11 -18.32
N SER A 118 10.85 14.92 -18.16
CA SER A 118 11.80 14.81 -19.27
C SER A 118 12.70 13.58 -19.16
N ASN A 119 13.19 13.08 -20.30
CA ASN A 119 14.15 11.97 -20.35
C ASN A 119 15.61 12.47 -20.30
N SER A 120 16.60 11.57 -20.21
CA SER A 120 18.00 11.92 -19.90
C SER A 120 18.65 12.90 -20.88
N ASN A 121 18.32 12.80 -22.17
CA ASN A 121 18.84 13.67 -23.23
C ASN A 121 17.94 14.88 -23.54
N GLY A 122 16.82 15.04 -22.84
CA GLY A 122 15.87 16.14 -23.00
C GLY A 122 15.09 16.17 -24.31
N SER A 123 15.17 15.13 -25.15
CA SER A 123 14.40 15.06 -26.42
C SER A 123 12.91 14.82 -26.19
N LEU A 124 12.54 14.23 -25.06
CA LEU A 124 11.17 14.17 -24.55
C LEU A 124 11.04 15.13 -23.37
N SER A 125 10.00 15.96 -23.42
CA SER A 125 9.57 16.86 -22.35
C SER A 125 8.05 17.01 -22.44
N LEU A 126 7.33 16.55 -21.41
CA LEU A 126 5.87 16.41 -21.42
C LEU A 126 5.24 16.67 -20.04
N PRO A 127 3.94 17.01 -19.94
CA PRO A 127 3.25 17.09 -18.65
C PRO A 127 2.96 15.70 -18.08
N ALA A 128 3.32 15.48 -16.82
CA ALA A 128 3.00 14.29 -16.04
C ALA A 128 2.12 14.67 -14.83
N GLU A 129 1.43 13.69 -14.26
CA GLU A 129 0.74 13.84 -12.97
C GLU A 129 1.57 13.20 -11.84
N VAL A 130 1.36 13.68 -10.61
CA VAL A 130 1.87 13.11 -9.37
C VAL A 130 0.72 13.01 -8.36
N PRO A 131 0.41 11.83 -7.78
CA PRO A 131 1.06 10.55 -8.02
C PRO A 131 0.91 10.04 -9.46
N GLY A 132 1.94 9.35 -9.97
CA GLY A 132 1.99 8.88 -11.35
C GLY A 132 3.35 8.26 -11.74
N CYS A 133 3.40 7.62 -12.91
CA CYS A 133 4.62 7.03 -13.44
C CYS A 133 4.90 7.43 -14.91
N VAL A 134 6.14 7.16 -15.36
CA VAL A 134 6.62 7.54 -16.70
C VAL A 134 5.76 6.94 -17.82
N HIS A 135 5.41 5.65 -17.72
CA HIS A 135 4.63 4.96 -18.75
C HIS A 135 3.23 5.56 -18.91
N SER A 136 2.50 5.79 -17.81
CA SER A 136 1.16 6.37 -17.88
C SER A 136 1.19 7.84 -18.31
N ALA A 137 2.23 8.60 -17.96
CA ALA A 137 2.44 9.95 -18.49
C ALA A 137 2.65 9.95 -20.02
N LEU A 138 3.55 9.11 -20.54
CA LEU A 138 3.80 8.99 -21.99
C LEU A 138 2.55 8.53 -22.76
N GLN A 139 1.78 7.58 -22.20
CA GLN A 139 0.54 7.08 -22.79
C GLN A 139 -0.55 8.17 -22.79
N LYS A 140 -0.74 8.88 -21.68
CA LYS A 140 -1.71 9.98 -21.53
C LYS A 140 -1.46 11.14 -22.50
N GLN A 141 -0.19 11.39 -22.82
CA GLN A 141 0.22 12.43 -23.78
C GLN A 141 0.39 11.90 -25.22
N GLY A 142 0.10 10.61 -25.48
CA GLY A 142 0.09 10.03 -26.82
C GLY A 142 1.47 9.74 -27.44
N PHE A 143 2.56 9.79 -26.67
CA PHE A 143 3.91 9.41 -27.15
C PHE A 143 4.03 7.89 -27.36
N ILE A 144 3.27 7.10 -26.63
CA ILE A 144 3.18 5.64 -26.77
C ILE A 144 1.72 5.19 -26.87
N GLN A 145 1.52 4.02 -27.47
CA GLN A 145 0.24 3.30 -27.40
C GLN A 145 0.07 2.64 -26.03
N ASP A 146 -1.04 1.95 -25.81
CA ASP A 146 -1.24 1.06 -24.67
C ASP A 146 -0.05 0.09 -24.50
N PRO A 147 0.68 0.11 -23.37
CA PRO A 147 1.78 -0.81 -23.11
C PRO A 147 1.35 -2.29 -23.13
N TYR A 148 0.10 -2.61 -22.81
CA TYR A 148 -0.41 -4.00 -22.87
C TYR A 148 -0.75 -4.46 -24.31
N PHE A 149 -0.67 -3.58 -25.31
CA PHE A 149 -1.02 -3.95 -26.69
C PHE A 149 0.08 -4.78 -27.37
N ARG A 150 -0.17 -6.09 -27.48
CA ARG A 150 0.57 -7.10 -28.27
C ARG A 150 2.02 -7.38 -27.84
N PHE A 151 2.94 -6.47 -28.18
CA PHE A 151 4.40 -6.63 -28.03
C PHE A 151 5.06 -5.31 -27.58
N ASN A 152 4.27 -4.45 -26.93
CA ASN A 152 4.70 -3.14 -26.45
C ASN A 152 5.54 -3.24 -25.16
N ASP A 153 5.52 -4.38 -24.48
CA ASP A 153 6.52 -4.81 -23.48
C ASP A 153 7.94 -4.76 -24.05
N VAL A 154 8.18 -5.45 -25.18
CA VAL A 154 9.49 -5.47 -25.85
C VAL A 154 9.74 -4.14 -26.57
N SER A 155 8.72 -3.55 -27.18
CA SER A 155 8.88 -2.34 -28.01
C SER A 155 9.11 -1.06 -27.21
N TYR A 156 8.64 -1.00 -25.96
CA TYR A 156 8.81 0.14 -25.05
C TYR A 156 9.81 -0.11 -23.92
N ARG A 157 10.54 -1.24 -23.96
CA ARG A 157 11.66 -1.56 -23.05
C ARG A 157 12.64 -0.39 -22.84
N TRP A 158 12.86 0.44 -23.87
CA TRP A 158 13.70 1.64 -23.80
C TRP A 158 13.31 2.62 -22.67
N ILE A 159 12.03 2.70 -22.29
CA ILE A 159 11.55 3.58 -21.21
C ILE A 159 12.20 3.20 -19.88
N ALA A 160 12.34 1.90 -19.62
CA ALA A 160 12.91 1.36 -18.39
C ALA A 160 14.45 1.46 -18.34
N PHE A 161 15.12 1.68 -19.48
CA PHE A 161 16.57 1.82 -19.61
C PHE A 161 17.05 3.28 -19.67
N ASP A 162 16.14 4.24 -19.89
CA ASP A 162 16.45 5.67 -19.84
C ASP A 162 16.29 6.22 -18.40
N ASN A 163 16.99 7.31 -18.09
CA ASN A 163 16.82 8.04 -16.83
C ASN A 163 15.80 9.18 -17.04
N TRP A 164 15.00 9.47 -16.02
CA TRP A 164 13.87 10.40 -16.14
C TRP A 164 13.90 11.45 -15.04
N THR A 165 13.52 12.69 -15.33
CA THR A 165 13.45 13.76 -14.33
C THR A 165 12.06 14.38 -14.28
N TYR A 166 11.39 14.21 -13.15
CA TYR A 166 10.22 15.01 -12.78
C TYR A 166 10.68 16.39 -12.31
N THR A 167 10.04 17.47 -12.74
CA THR A 167 10.30 18.84 -12.33
C THR A 167 8.99 19.58 -12.06
N THR A 168 8.92 20.32 -10.95
CA THR A 168 7.82 21.26 -10.68
C THR A 168 8.34 22.58 -10.10
N THR A 169 7.53 23.62 -10.22
CA THR A 169 7.77 24.93 -9.63
C THR A 169 6.57 25.29 -8.75
N PHE A 170 6.81 25.66 -7.50
CA PHE A 170 5.78 25.98 -6.52
C PHE A 170 6.18 27.21 -5.70
N ASN A 171 5.19 27.91 -5.16
CA ASN A 171 5.39 29.09 -4.33
C ASN A 171 5.21 28.72 -2.84
N VAL A 172 5.96 29.37 -1.94
CA VAL A 172 5.86 29.09 -0.49
C VAL A 172 5.63 30.36 0.31
N SER A 173 4.50 30.37 1.04
CA SER A 173 4.10 31.50 1.88
C SER A 173 5.13 31.83 2.97
N ALA A 174 5.16 33.10 3.40
CA ALA A 174 6.04 33.52 4.49
C ALA A 174 5.76 32.74 5.79
N GLN A 175 4.48 32.40 6.04
CA GLN A 175 4.03 31.56 7.15
C GLN A 175 4.73 30.20 7.17
N VAL A 176 4.69 29.45 6.05
CA VAL A 176 5.37 28.15 5.94
C VAL A 176 6.89 28.28 6.10
N ARG A 177 7.51 29.35 5.58
CA ARG A 177 8.97 29.59 5.73
C ARG A 177 9.39 30.11 7.11
N SER A 178 8.46 30.68 7.88
CA SER A 178 8.72 31.07 9.28
C SER A 178 8.73 29.89 10.24
N LYS A 179 7.97 28.81 9.95
CA LYS A 179 7.86 27.60 10.79
C LYS A 179 9.23 27.06 11.18
N GLN A 180 9.40 26.66 12.45
CA GLN A 180 10.71 26.27 12.97
C GLN A 180 11.38 25.16 12.14
N LYS A 181 10.62 24.14 11.73
CA LYS A 181 11.06 23.03 10.89
C LYS A 181 10.16 22.88 9.67
N VAL A 182 10.77 22.58 8.52
CA VAL A 182 10.06 22.34 7.25
C VAL A 182 10.64 21.10 6.58
N LEU A 183 9.81 20.08 6.40
CA LEU A 183 10.15 18.82 5.74
C LEU A 183 9.57 18.79 4.33
N LEU A 184 10.37 18.36 3.34
CA LEU A 184 9.90 17.87 2.06
C LEU A 184 9.73 16.36 2.17
N VAL A 185 8.51 15.92 1.94
CA VAL A 185 8.04 14.56 2.21
C VAL A 185 7.65 13.89 0.91
N PHE A 186 8.07 12.64 0.76
CA PHE A 186 7.64 11.73 -0.28
C PHE A 186 7.07 10.47 0.39
N ASP A 187 5.78 10.21 0.25
CA ASP A 187 5.15 9.00 0.82
C ASP A 187 5.50 7.71 0.03
N GLY A 188 6.23 7.85 -1.09
CA GLY A 188 6.81 6.75 -1.87
C GLY A 188 7.35 7.23 -3.22
N VAL A 189 8.62 6.93 -3.49
CA VAL A 189 9.31 7.18 -4.76
C VAL A 189 9.65 5.84 -5.40
N ASP A 190 9.36 5.65 -6.70
CA ASP A 190 9.67 4.42 -7.42
C ASP A 190 10.81 4.67 -8.43
N THR A 191 12.06 4.34 -8.15
CA THR A 191 12.61 3.80 -6.89
C THR A 191 13.88 4.56 -6.49
N VAL A 192 14.89 4.51 -7.37
CA VAL A 192 16.19 5.15 -7.13
C VAL A 192 16.16 6.57 -7.67
N ALA A 193 16.36 7.57 -6.81
CA ALA A 193 16.32 8.98 -7.21
C ALA A 193 17.30 9.87 -6.45
N THR A 194 17.71 10.97 -7.07
CA THR A 194 18.31 12.13 -6.39
C THR A 194 17.31 13.28 -6.37
N ILE A 195 17.08 13.84 -5.19
CA ILE A 195 16.12 14.93 -4.95
C ILE A 195 16.88 16.26 -4.92
N TRP A 196 16.50 17.18 -5.81
CA TRP A 196 17.09 18.52 -5.90
C TRP A 196 16.05 19.59 -5.61
N LEU A 197 16.33 20.49 -4.67
CA LEU A 197 15.54 21.70 -4.45
C LEU A 197 16.40 22.92 -4.74
N ASN A 198 15.91 23.82 -5.59
CA ASN A 198 16.51 25.12 -5.87
C ASN A 198 17.97 25.11 -6.37
N GLY A 199 18.45 23.95 -6.86
CA GLY A 199 19.82 23.71 -7.33
C GLY A 199 20.70 22.92 -6.36
N VAL A 200 20.20 22.55 -5.19
CA VAL A 200 20.92 21.82 -4.12
C VAL A 200 20.33 20.41 -3.98
N ILE A 201 21.17 19.39 -3.80
CA ILE A 201 20.72 18.04 -3.44
C ILE A 201 20.23 18.06 -2.00
N VAL A 202 18.98 17.66 -1.76
CA VAL A 202 18.39 17.54 -0.41
C VAL A 202 18.30 16.10 0.09
N GLY A 203 18.49 15.11 -0.80
CA GLY A 203 18.51 13.70 -0.44
C GLY A 203 18.52 12.75 -1.64
N ASN A 204 18.51 11.45 -1.34
CA ASN A 204 18.37 10.36 -2.33
C ASN A 204 17.34 9.33 -1.82
N THR A 205 16.81 8.52 -2.73
CA THR A 205 15.95 7.36 -2.45
C THR A 205 16.49 6.11 -3.13
N ASP A 206 16.16 4.94 -2.57
CA ASP A 206 16.64 3.61 -2.99
C ASP A 206 15.58 2.49 -2.89
N ASN A 207 14.42 2.78 -2.28
CA ASN A 207 13.41 1.80 -1.90
C ASN A 207 11.99 2.32 -2.16
N MET A 208 11.26 1.61 -3.03
CA MET A 208 9.88 1.89 -3.41
C MET A 208 8.93 1.97 -2.21
N PHE A 209 9.23 1.21 -1.16
CA PHE A 209 8.33 0.94 -0.05
C PHE A 209 8.56 1.85 1.18
N CYS A 210 9.49 2.81 1.09
CA CYS A 210 9.77 3.77 2.14
C CYS A 210 9.13 5.15 1.86
N ARG A 211 8.65 5.79 2.92
CA ARG A 211 8.47 7.25 3.01
C ARG A 211 9.82 7.89 3.34
N TYR A 212 10.10 9.03 2.69
CA TYR A 212 11.32 9.81 2.89
C TYR A 212 10.95 11.25 3.29
N ASP A 213 11.55 11.74 4.37
CA ASP A 213 11.37 13.12 4.87
C ASP A 213 12.73 13.84 4.88
N PHE A 214 12.86 14.93 4.13
CA PHE A 214 14.10 15.73 4.02
C PHE A 214 13.91 17.12 4.63
N SER A 215 14.81 17.58 5.50
CA SER A 215 14.74 18.94 6.03
C SER A 215 15.16 19.96 4.96
N VAL A 216 14.25 20.85 4.57
CA VAL A 216 14.46 21.77 3.42
C VAL A 216 14.36 23.25 3.76
N ARG A 217 14.09 23.61 5.03
CA ARG A 217 13.85 24.99 5.47
C ARG A 217 14.83 25.99 4.85
N ASP A 218 16.12 25.75 5.02
CA ASP A 218 17.20 26.69 4.66
C ASP A 218 17.53 26.67 3.15
N THR A 219 16.90 25.76 2.39
CA THR A 219 16.98 25.67 0.92
C THR A 219 15.81 26.36 0.23
N LEU A 220 14.71 26.65 0.95
CA LEU A 220 13.54 27.36 0.42
C LEU A 220 13.81 28.85 0.20
N LYS A 221 13.18 29.41 -0.83
CA LYS A 221 13.33 30.79 -1.27
C LYS A 221 11.99 31.54 -1.22
N ASP A 222 12.05 32.86 -1.12
CA ASP A 222 10.93 33.74 -1.43
C ASP A 222 10.54 33.59 -2.91
N GLY A 223 9.23 33.52 -3.19
CA GLY A 223 8.73 33.31 -4.54
C GLY A 223 8.82 31.85 -4.98
N ASP A 224 9.32 31.65 -6.20
CA ASP A 224 9.27 30.37 -6.90
C ASP A 224 10.41 29.43 -6.47
N ASN A 225 10.02 28.23 -6.08
CA ASN A 225 10.89 27.15 -5.65
C ASN A 225 10.81 26.01 -6.68
N VAL A 226 11.97 25.54 -7.16
CA VAL A 226 12.05 24.52 -8.20
C VAL A 226 12.51 23.20 -7.58
N LEU A 227 11.62 22.20 -7.59
CA LEU A 227 11.92 20.83 -7.16
C LEU A 227 12.11 19.95 -8.39
N LYS A 228 13.22 19.20 -8.42
CA LYS A 228 13.49 18.15 -9.41
C LYS A 228 13.74 16.82 -8.71
N VAL A 229 13.21 15.75 -9.29
CA VAL A 229 13.45 14.37 -8.86
C VAL A 229 14.00 13.62 -10.07
N SER A 230 15.29 13.37 -10.06
CA SER A 230 15.99 12.63 -11.13
C SER A 230 16.05 11.16 -10.76
N LEU A 231 15.28 10.35 -11.48
CA LEU A 231 15.11 8.91 -11.33
C LEU A 231 16.10 8.17 -12.23
N SER A 232 16.81 7.21 -11.65
CA SER A 232 17.70 6.30 -12.36
C SER A 232 16.94 5.06 -12.86
N SER A 233 17.32 4.55 -14.03
CA SER A 233 16.82 3.28 -14.57
C SER A 233 16.94 2.17 -13.50
N PRO A 234 15.83 1.52 -13.09
CA PRO A 234 15.88 0.45 -12.10
C PRO A 234 16.62 -0.78 -12.64
N VAL A 235 16.63 -0.97 -13.96
CA VAL A 235 17.29 -2.10 -14.63
C VAL A 235 18.80 -1.93 -14.63
N LEU A 236 19.29 -0.74 -15.01
CA LEU A 236 20.73 -0.44 -14.98
C LEU A 236 21.24 -0.45 -13.53
N TYR A 237 20.51 0.18 -12.60
CA TYR A 237 20.85 0.15 -11.17
C TYR A 237 20.93 -1.28 -10.61
N ALA A 238 19.96 -2.15 -10.91
CA ALA A 238 19.98 -3.53 -10.47
C ALA A 238 21.20 -4.31 -11.02
N SER A 239 21.64 -4.00 -12.25
CA SER A 239 22.89 -4.54 -12.82
C SER A 239 24.14 -3.99 -12.12
N GLU A 240 24.21 -2.69 -11.85
CA GLU A 240 25.32 -2.06 -11.13
C GLU A 240 25.46 -2.62 -9.70
N GLN A 241 24.36 -2.79 -8.97
CA GLN A 241 24.36 -3.42 -7.65
C GLN A 241 24.76 -4.91 -7.72
N ARG A 242 24.33 -5.63 -8.77
CA ARG A 242 24.79 -7.00 -9.02
C ARG A 242 26.29 -7.06 -9.27
N GLU A 243 26.85 -6.16 -10.08
CA GLU A 243 28.28 -6.10 -10.40
C GLU A 243 29.14 -5.73 -9.19
N ALA A 244 28.68 -4.79 -8.36
CA ALA A 244 29.31 -4.44 -7.09
C ALA A 244 29.38 -5.65 -6.13
N HIS A 245 28.35 -6.52 -6.14
CA HIS A 245 28.32 -7.76 -5.35
C HIS A 245 29.19 -8.88 -5.94
N SER A 246 30.51 -8.66 -5.90
CA SER A 246 31.54 -9.57 -6.43
C SER A 246 31.80 -10.82 -5.58
N ALA A 247 31.39 -10.84 -4.29
CA ALA A 247 31.76 -11.89 -3.34
C ALA A 247 31.18 -13.28 -3.67
N TYR A 248 29.94 -13.33 -4.17
CA TYR A 248 29.25 -14.53 -4.66
C TYR A 248 28.06 -14.13 -5.54
N ARG A 249 27.41 -15.11 -6.20
CA ARG A 249 26.20 -14.88 -7.00
C ARG A 249 24.96 -14.87 -6.11
N ILE A 250 23.91 -14.15 -6.49
CA ILE A 250 22.63 -14.19 -5.77
C ILE A 250 21.52 -14.55 -6.76
N PRO A 251 21.04 -15.81 -6.76
CA PRO A 251 20.10 -16.29 -7.76
C PRO A 251 18.63 -15.98 -7.44
N PRO A 252 17.72 -16.00 -8.45
CA PRO A 252 18.02 -16.16 -9.87
C PRO A 252 18.71 -14.90 -10.41
N GLU A 253 19.69 -15.06 -11.31
CA GLU A 253 20.37 -13.90 -11.88
C GLU A 253 19.50 -13.23 -12.97
N CYS A 254 18.79 -14.01 -13.79
CA CYS A 254 17.79 -13.52 -14.73
C CYS A 254 16.53 -14.40 -14.68
N PRO A 255 15.35 -13.84 -15.03
CA PRO A 255 14.13 -14.63 -15.23
C PRO A 255 14.24 -15.54 -16.47
N PRO A 256 13.42 -16.59 -16.58
CA PRO A 256 13.36 -17.42 -17.79
C PRO A 256 12.96 -16.63 -19.04
N ASP A 257 13.58 -16.92 -20.19
CA ASP A 257 13.34 -16.24 -21.49
C ASP A 257 11.85 -16.16 -21.88
N VAL A 258 11.03 -17.12 -21.45
CA VAL A 258 9.59 -17.14 -21.71
C VAL A 258 8.82 -15.99 -21.03
N GLN A 259 9.39 -15.35 -20.00
CA GLN A 259 8.83 -14.15 -19.35
C GLN A 259 9.25 -12.83 -20.04
N LYS A 260 10.30 -12.85 -20.87
CA LYS A 260 10.90 -11.66 -21.55
C LYS A 260 11.30 -10.51 -20.60
N GLY A 261 11.66 -10.88 -19.36
CA GLY A 261 11.96 -9.96 -18.27
C GLY A 261 13.30 -9.26 -18.31
N GLU A 262 13.60 -8.64 -17.16
CA GLU A 262 14.88 -8.04 -16.83
C GLU A 262 15.60 -8.82 -15.71
N CYS A 263 16.92 -8.76 -15.69
CA CYS A 263 17.74 -9.46 -14.69
C CYS A 263 17.82 -8.70 -13.34
N HIS A 264 18.26 -9.41 -12.29
CA HIS A 264 18.72 -8.83 -11.03
C HIS A 264 17.69 -8.06 -10.16
N VAL A 265 16.37 -8.28 -10.33
CA VAL A 265 15.31 -7.61 -9.53
C VAL A 265 15.47 -7.77 -8.01
N ASN A 266 16.18 -8.82 -7.58
CA ASN A 266 16.53 -9.10 -6.19
C ASN A 266 17.59 -8.15 -5.59
N PHE A 267 18.24 -7.30 -6.38
CA PHE A 267 19.18 -6.28 -5.92
C PHE A 267 18.53 -4.89 -5.68
N ILE A 268 17.25 -4.71 -6.03
CA ILE A 268 16.52 -3.45 -5.87
C ILE A 268 15.28 -3.65 -4.98
N ARG A 269 15.00 -2.70 -4.08
CA ARG A 269 13.79 -2.70 -3.26
C ARG A 269 12.62 -2.06 -4.01
N LYS A 270 12.10 -2.80 -4.98
CA LYS A 270 10.98 -2.46 -5.88
C LYS A 270 10.01 -3.65 -5.96
N GLU A 271 8.81 -3.43 -6.49
CA GLU A 271 7.88 -4.50 -6.88
C GLU A 271 8.62 -5.57 -7.70
N GLN A 272 8.68 -6.81 -7.19
CA GLN A 272 9.49 -7.87 -7.78
C GLN A 272 8.89 -8.40 -9.09
N SER A 273 7.57 -8.34 -9.25
CA SER A 273 6.87 -8.65 -10.51
C SER A 273 7.07 -7.59 -11.61
N SER A 274 7.61 -6.41 -11.32
CA SER A 274 7.79 -5.35 -12.32
C SER A 274 8.85 -5.67 -13.38
N PHE A 275 9.77 -6.61 -13.09
CA PHE A 275 10.78 -7.13 -14.02
C PHE A 275 10.27 -8.36 -14.80
N SER A 276 8.94 -8.47 -14.96
CA SER A 276 8.13 -9.63 -15.39
C SER A 276 7.90 -10.70 -14.31
N TRP A 277 6.91 -11.56 -14.58
CA TRP A 277 6.64 -12.81 -13.86
C TRP A 277 6.04 -13.84 -14.83
N ASP A 278 5.75 -15.08 -14.39
CA ASP A 278 5.11 -16.08 -15.25
C ASP A 278 3.67 -15.74 -15.70
N TRP A 279 3.05 -14.73 -15.07
CA TRP A 279 1.77 -14.11 -15.45
C TRP A 279 1.88 -12.61 -15.82
N GLY A 280 3.05 -11.98 -15.69
CA GLY A 280 3.20 -10.51 -15.70
C GLY A 280 4.22 -9.99 -16.71
N PRO A 281 3.94 -8.89 -17.43
CA PRO A 281 4.88 -8.29 -18.39
C PRO A 281 6.03 -7.54 -17.69
N SER A 282 7.14 -7.33 -18.41
CA SER A 282 8.23 -6.50 -17.93
C SER A 282 7.93 -5.02 -18.15
N PHE A 283 7.53 -4.32 -17.09
CA PHE A 283 7.49 -2.85 -17.06
C PHE A 283 8.14 -2.31 -15.78
N PRO A 284 9.48 -2.23 -15.71
CA PRO A 284 10.21 -1.55 -14.65
C PRO A 284 10.04 -0.02 -14.77
N THR A 285 8.82 0.46 -14.51
CA THR A 285 8.47 1.88 -14.54
C THR A 285 9.23 2.65 -13.46
N MET A 286 9.31 3.96 -13.64
CA MET A 286 9.80 4.92 -12.66
C MET A 286 8.70 5.94 -12.39
N GLY A 287 8.67 6.55 -11.21
CA GLY A 287 7.68 7.57 -10.90
C GLY A 287 7.65 8.06 -9.45
N LEU A 288 6.81 9.05 -9.22
CA LEU A 288 6.38 9.47 -7.89
C LEU A 288 5.06 8.75 -7.63
N TRP A 289 5.15 7.49 -7.19
CA TRP A 289 3.99 6.58 -7.14
C TRP A 289 3.02 6.88 -5.98
N LYS A 290 3.42 7.76 -5.06
CA LYS A 290 2.62 8.28 -3.94
C LYS A 290 2.79 9.80 -3.81
N GLY A 291 2.16 10.37 -2.78
CA GLY A 291 2.10 11.81 -2.55
C GLY A 291 3.44 12.48 -2.29
N VAL A 292 3.51 13.77 -2.64
CA VAL A 292 4.59 14.69 -2.29
C VAL A 292 4.00 15.91 -1.60
N GLN A 293 4.57 16.33 -0.47
CA GLN A 293 4.14 17.53 0.25
C GLN A 293 5.29 18.21 1.00
N LEU A 294 5.11 19.49 1.32
CA LEU A 294 5.82 20.13 2.43
C LEU A 294 5.00 20.00 3.70
N GLU A 295 5.64 19.62 4.81
CA GLU A 295 5.07 19.58 6.16
C GLU A 295 5.88 20.54 7.05
N ALA A 296 5.24 21.60 7.58
CA ALA A 296 5.93 22.71 8.25
C ALA A 296 5.33 23.05 9.61
N PHE A 297 6.15 23.03 10.67
CA PHE A 297 5.69 23.01 12.07
C PHE A 297 6.68 23.68 13.04
N ASP A 298 6.16 24.09 14.21
CA ASP A 298 6.93 24.81 15.24
C ASP A 298 7.29 23.99 16.48
N VAL A 299 6.45 23.00 16.83
CA VAL A 299 6.61 22.20 18.07
C VAL A 299 6.83 20.73 17.73
N LEU A 300 5.84 20.09 17.11
CA LEU A 300 5.94 18.72 16.61
C LEU A 300 5.08 18.51 15.37
N GLN A 301 5.37 17.46 14.61
CA GLN A 301 4.52 16.91 13.56
C GLN A 301 4.15 15.47 13.89
N LEU A 302 2.90 15.08 13.62
CA LEU A 302 2.47 13.68 13.66
C LEU A 302 2.94 12.99 12.38
N VAL A 303 3.95 12.13 12.48
CA VAL A 303 4.38 11.28 11.36
C VAL A 303 3.42 10.09 11.24
N GLN A 304 3.05 9.47 12.36
CA GLN A 304 2.10 8.35 12.36
C GLN A 304 1.39 8.13 13.69
N VAL A 305 0.17 7.59 13.61
CA VAL A 305 -0.50 6.92 14.74
C VAL A 305 -0.76 5.47 14.35
N SER A 306 -0.66 4.54 15.30
CA SER A 306 -1.15 3.17 15.15
C SER A 306 -1.86 2.71 16.43
N SER A 307 -2.83 1.80 16.29
CA SER A 307 -3.69 1.37 17.40
C SER A 307 -3.97 -0.13 17.33
N VAL A 308 -3.59 -0.85 18.39
CA VAL A 308 -3.64 -2.31 18.43
C VAL A 308 -4.42 -2.76 19.68
N PRO A 309 -5.68 -3.23 19.51
CA PRO A 309 -6.43 -3.86 20.59
C PRO A 309 -5.82 -5.19 21.03
N LEU A 310 -5.62 -5.34 22.33
CA LEU A 310 -5.13 -6.54 22.99
C LEU A 310 -6.16 -7.00 24.03
N TYR A 311 -6.46 -8.29 24.04
CA TYR A 311 -7.37 -8.90 25.02
C TYR A 311 -6.57 -9.65 26.10
N ASN A 312 -6.91 -9.42 27.37
CA ASN A 312 -6.37 -10.17 28.49
C ASN A 312 -7.40 -11.20 28.96
N SER A 313 -7.27 -12.44 28.52
CA SER A 313 -8.18 -13.54 28.88
C SER A 313 -8.25 -13.85 30.37
N SER A 314 -7.23 -13.51 31.15
CA SER A 314 -7.19 -13.76 32.60
C SER A 314 -7.97 -12.71 33.41
N LEU A 315 -8.15 -11.50 32.86
CA LEU A 315 -8.96 -10.44 33.46
C LEU A 315 -10.31 -10.24 32.73
N SER A 316 -10.47 -10.83 31.55
CA SER A 316 -11.54 -10.55 30.57
C SER A 316 -11.58 -9.09 30.07
N GLU A 317 -10.44 -8.39 30.12
CA GLU A 317 -10.31 -6.98 29.78
C GLU A 317 -9.82 -6.76 28.35
N TRP A 318 -10.27 -5.68 27.72
CA TRP A 318 -9.65 -5.10 26.52
C TRP A 318 -8.80 -3.88 26.88
N ARG A 319 -7.66 -3.75 26.20
CA ARG A 319 -6.83 -2.54 26.19
C ARG A 319 -6.42 -2.21 24.76
N VAL A 320 -6.24 -0.95 24.42
CA VAL A 320 -5.72 -0.50 23.12
C VAL A 320 -4.33 0.06 23.33
N GLN A 321 -3.33 -0.62 22.79
CA GLN A 321 -1.98 -0.07 22.69
C GLN A 321 -2.00 0.97 21.56
N VAL A 322 -1.71 2.23 21.89
CA VAL A 322 -1.66 3.34 20.94
C VAL A 322 -0.23 3.82 20.85
N GLU A 323 0.33 3.80 19.65
CA GLU A 323 1.68 4.27 19.39
C GLU A 323 1.63 5.52 18.52
N ILE A 324 2.29 6.57 18.98
CA ILE A 324 2.35 7.88 18.31
C ILE A 324 3.81 8.15 17.95
N LEU A 325 4.09 8.12 16.64
CA LEU A 325 5.36 8.55 16.08
C LEU A 325 5.23 10.05 15.74
N VAL A 326 5.98 10.88 16.44
CA VAL A 326 6.08 12.32 16.15
C VAL A 326 7.50 12.68 15.74
N ASP A 327 7.66 13.82 15.09
CA ASP A 327 8.95 14.50 14.92
C ASP A 327 8.86 15.85 15.67
N ALA A 328 9.62 16.01 16.75
CA ALA A 328 9.61 17.22 17.58
C ALA A 328 10.80 18.15 17.29
N VAL A 329 10.55 19.45 17.21
CA VAL A 329 11.58 20.46 16.91
C VAL A 329 12.55 20.66 18.08
N GLN A 330 12.08 20.42 19.30
CA GLN A 330 12.88 20.40 20.53
C GLN A 330 12.25 19.41 21.53
N THR A 331 13.01 18.97 22.53
CA THR A 331 12.43 18.19 23.62
C THR A 331 11.42 19.03 24.40
N THR A 332 10.17 18.56 24.48
CA THR A 332 9.08 19.28 25.16
C THR A 332 8.19 18.35 25.98
N ASN A 333 7.65 18.87 27.09
CA ASN A 333 6.73 18.14 27.96
C ASN A 333 5.29 18.36 27.52
N GLY A 334 4.44 17.34 27.65
CA GLY A 334 3.04 17.45 27.29
C GLY A 334 2.15 16.38 27.88
N GLN A 335 0.88 16.42 27.49
CA GLN A 335 -0.14 15.43 27.83
C GLN A 335 -0.71 14.82 26.54
N ILE A 336 -0.99 13.52 26.56
CA ILE A 336 -1.76 12.80 25.54
C ILE A 336 -3.06 12.32 26.17
N THR A 337 -4.20 12.73 25.62
CA THR A 337 -5.52 12.20 25.96
C THR A 337 -5.98 11.24 24.86
N LEU A 338 -6.21 9.98 25.24
CA LEU A 338 -6.79 8.95 24.39
C LEU A 338 -8.25 8.75 24.77
N SER A 339 -9.15 8.71 23.79
CA SER A 339 -10.59 8.68 24.03
C SER A 339 -11.31 7.79 23.01
N ILE A 340 -12.16 6.87 23.50
CA ILE A 340 -13.18 6.17 22.71
C ILE A 340 -14.54 6.44 23.38
N PRO A 341 -15.25 7.51 22.98
CA PRO A 341 -16.49 7.93 23.63
C PRO A 341 -17.60 6.86 23.59
N GLU A 342 -17.66 6.05 22.53
CA GLU A 342 -18.68 5.00 22.37
C GLU A 342 -18.44 3.77 23.27
N LEU A 343 -17.36 3.77 24.07
CA LEU A 343 -17.04 2.79 25.12
C LEU A 343 -16.87 3.45 26.50
N ASP A 344 -17.23 4.73 26.68
CA ASP A 344 -17.04 5.47 27.94
C ASP A 344 -15.62 5.31 28.51
N SER A 345 -14.62 5.49 27.63
CA SER A 345 -13.21 5.18 27.91
C SER A 345 -12.30 6.34 27.48
N GLU A 346 -11.90 7.19 28.44
CA GLU A 346 -10.92 8.26 28.24
C GLU A 346 -9.80 8.20 29.30
N GLN A 347 -8.54 8.36 28.88
CA GLN A 347 -7.37 8.40 29.76
C GLN A 347 -6.35 9.45 29.27
N THR A 348 -5.77 10.19 30.21
CA THR A 348 -4.74 11.21 29.94
C THR A 348 -3.40 10.82 30.55
N PHE A 349 -2.35 10.85 29.74
CA PHE A 349 -0.99 10.45 30.07
C PHE A 349 -0.07 11.67 30.01
N HIS A 350 0.81 11.83 31.00
CA HIS A 350 1.92 12.78 30.91
C HIS A 350 3.06 12.15 30.11
N THR A 351 3.71 12.94 29.26
CA THR A 351 4.80 12.45 28.39
C THR A 351 5.82 13.55 28.09
N GLN A 352 6.96 13.15 27.54
CA GLN A 352 7.98 14.04 27.02
C GLN A 352 8.27 13.63 25.58
N PHE A 353 7.95 14.52 24.63
CA PHE A 353 8.34 14.35 23.25
C PHE A 353 9.81 14.74 23.13
N LEU A 354 10.68 13.80 22.73
CA LEU A 354 12.11 14.03 22.59
C LEU A 354 12.41 14.68 21.23
N PHE A 355 13.46 15.49 21.16
CA PHE A 355 13.95 16.08 19.90
C PHE A 355 14.10 15.04 18.76
N GLY A 356 13.63 15.42 17.57
CA GLY A 356 13.64 14.58 16.37
C GLY A 356 12.48 13.58 16.33
N LYS A 357 12.64 12.53 15.53
CA LYS A 357 11.64 11.46 15.41
C LYS A 357 11.66 10.54 16.63
N ASN A 358 10.57 10.49 17.40
CA ASN A 358 10.42 9.60 18.54
C ASN A 358 9.04 8.90 18.57
N LYS A 359 9.05 7.59 18.88
CA LYS A 359 7.85 6.77 19.01
C LYS A 359 7.46 6.65 20.49
N ASN A 360 6.20 6.97 20.81
CA ASN A 360 5.68 7.02 22.18
C ASN A 360 4.51 6.04 22.31
N THR A 361 4.59 5.11 23.27
CA THR A 361 3.60 4.05 23.47
C THR A 361 2.73 4.32 24.69
N PHE A 362 1.41 4.27 24.49
CA PHE A 362 0.38 4.47 25.49
C PHE A 362 -0.58 3.28 25.51
N VAL A 363 -1.29 3.06 26.61
CA VAL A 363 -2.24 1.95 26.76
C VAL A 363 -3.56 2.49 27.30
N LEU A 364 -4.55 2.64 26.42
CA LEU A 364 -5.93 2.97 26.82
C LEU A 364 -6.60 1.69 27.34
N HIS A 365 -6.93 1.66 28.62
CA HIS A 365 -7.78 0.62 29.20
C HIS A 365 -9.24 0.88 28.84
N ILE A 366 -9.96 -0.17 28.42
CA ILE A 366 -11.39 -0.06 28.08
C ILE A 366 -12.24 -0.30 29.32
N ASN A 367 -13.27 0.53 29.50
CA ASN A 367 -14.19 0.47 30.61
C ASN A 367 -14.99 -0.85 30.62
N MET A 368 -14.92 -1.60 31.72
CA MET A 368 -15.56 -2.93 31.84
C MET A 368 -17.10 -2.89 31.87
N SER A 369 -17.71 -1.72 32.09
CA SER A 369 -19.17 -1.54 31.95
C SER A 369 -19.63 -1.59 30.48
N SER A 370 -18.73 -1.32 29.54
CA SER A 370 -19.04 -1.19 28.11
C SER A 370 -18.87 -2.52 27.37
N GLN A 371 -19.96 -3.03 26.78
CA GLN A 371 -19.89 -4.23 25.95
C GLN A 371 -19.17 -3.95 24.61
N VAL A 372 -17.89 -4.30 24.56
CA VAL A 372 -17.08 -4.24 23.33
C VAL A 372 -17.65 -5.17 22.26
N LYS A 373 -18.04 -4.61 21.12
CA LYS A 373 -18.48 -5.36 19.94
C LYS A 373 -17.26 -5.71 19.08
N LEU A 374 -17.15 -6.98 18.69
CA LEU A 374 -15.97 -7.48 17.99
C LEU A 374 -16.10 -7.36 16.46
N TRP A 375 -14.97 -7.18 15.80
CA TRP A 375 -14.85 -7.34 14.34
C TRP A 375 -14.75 -8.83 13.97
N TRP A 376 -15.44 -9.22 12.90
CA TRP A 376 -15.49 -10.58 12.37
C TRP A 376 -15.33 -10.62 10.85
N PRO A 377 -14.66 -11.66 10.31
CA PRO A 377 -14.55 -11.86 8.87
C PRO A 377 -15.90 -12.03 8.16
N ASN A 378 -15.87 -11.90 6.83
CA ASN A 378 -17.03 -12.08 5.96
C ASN A 378 -17.72 -13.43 6.22
N GLY A 379 -19.03 -13.38 6.51
CA GLY A 379 -19.85 -14.55 6.86
C GLY A 379 -19.75 -15.06 8.31
N HIS A 380 -19.00 -14.40 9.21
CA HIS A 380 -18.75 -14.91 10.58
C HIS A 380 -19.25 -14.02 11.74
N GLY A 381 -19.77 -12.82 11.47
CA GLY A 381 -20.28 -11.86 12.48
C GLY A 381 -20.44 -10.46 11.91
N ASP A 382 -20.12 -9.41 12.67
CA ASP A 382 -20.17 -7.98 12.27
C ASP A 382 -18.78 -7.35 12.05
N ARG A 383 -18.69 -6.26 11.27
CA ARG A 383 -17.45 -5.51 10.97
C ARG A 383 -17.43 -4.13 11.65
N LEU A 384 -17.71 -4.11 12.96
CA LEU A 384 -17.84 -2.85 13.71
C LEU A 384 -16.46 -2.27 14.09
N PHE A 385 -16.42 -0.93 14.16
CA PHE A 385 -15.28 -0.15 14.60
C PHE A 385 -15.72 0.91 15.61
N TYR A 386 -14.74 1.49 16.30
CA TYR A 386 -14.87 2.55 17.27
C TYR A 386 -13.94 3.72 16.91
N GLN A 387 -14.31 4.96 17.24
CA GLN A 387 -13.53 6.14 16.88
C GLN A 387 -12.57 6.56 18.01
N LEU A 388 -11.34 6.02 17.97
CA LEU A 388 -10.27 6.54 18.82
C LEU A 388 -9.93 7.97 18.39
N THR A 389 -10.07 8.90 19.34
CA THR A 389 -9.60 10.28 19.24
C THR A 389 -8.35 10.44 20.10
N VAL A 390 -7.30 11.00 19.50
CA VAL A 390 -6.00 11.24 20.13
C VAL A 390 -5.76 12.75 20.14
N ARG A 391 -5.74 13.34 21.34
CA ARG A 391 -5.48 14.77 21.56
C ARG A 391 -4.15 14.92 22.30
N GLY A 392 -3.28 15.82 21.86
CA GLY A 392 -2.05 16.14 22.56
C GLY A 392 -1.96 17.62 22.90
N PHE A 393 -1.49 17.91 24.11
CA PHE A 393 -1.44 19.25 24.68
C PHE A 393 -0.05 19.57 25.21
N GLN A 394 0.37 20.83 25.05
CA GLN A 394 1.50 21.43 25.79
C GLN A 394 0.98 22.70 26.46
N ASP A 395 1.27 22.89 27.74
CA ASP A 395 0.94 24.11 28.52
C ASP A 395 -0.55 24.53 28.42
N GLY A 396 -1.45 23.56 28.19
CA GLY A 396 -2.89 23.76 27.97
C GLY A 396 -3.32 23.97 26.52
N PHE A 397 -2.39 24.26 25.60
CA PHE A 397 -2.65 24.43 24.17
C PHE A 397 -2.68 23.10 23.43
N LEU A 398 -3.61 22.94 22.50
CA LEU A 398 -3.75 21.76 21.64
C LEU A 398 -2.68 21.78 20.54
N ILE A 399 -1.71 20.86 20.61
CA ILE A 399 -0.62 20.71 19.63
C ILE A 399 -0.79 19.50 18.70
N LEU A 400 -1.73 18.61 19.02
CA LEU A 400 -2.00 17.39 18.27
C LEU A 400 -3.48 17.04 18.35
N ASN A 401 -4.11 16.72 17.21
CA ASN A 401 -5.47 16.22 17.17
C ASN A 401 -5.64 15.28 15.97
N THR A 402 -5.89 14.00 16.22
CA THR A 402 -6.13 13.00 15.16
C THR A 402 -7.18 11.98 15.57
N LYS A 403 -7.75 11.30 14.58
CA LYS A 403 -8.78 10.27 14.75
C LYS A 403 -8.43 9.02 13.93
N SER A 404 -8.63 7.85 14.53
CA SER A 404 -8.39 6.55 13.90
C SER A 404 -9.54 5.58 14.19
N LYS A 405 -9.77 4.62 13.29
CA LYS A 405 -10.74 3.54 13.51
C LYS A 405 -10.06 2.42 14.30
N VAL A 406 -10.68 1.98 15.40
CA VAL A 406 -10.21 0.87 16.23
C VAL A 406 -11.17 -0.31 16.11
N TYR A 407 -10.62 -1.51 15.91
CA TYR A 407 -11.37 -2.73 15.63
C TYR A 407 -10.95 -3.86 16.58
N PHE A 408 -11.83 -4.24 17.51
CA PHE A 408 -11.52 -5.24 18.54
C PHE A 408 -11.69 -6.66 17.99
N ARG A 409 -10.59 -7.42 17.82
CA ARG A 409 -10.64 -8.86 17.48
C ARG A 409 -9.37 -9.60 17.87
N THR A 410 -9.48 -10.81 18.41
CA THR A 410 -8.30 -11.68 18.65
C THR A 410 -7.97 -12.52 17.42
N VAL A 411 -6.69 -12.88 17.25
CA VAL A 411 -6.22 -13.79 16.21
C VAL A 411 -5.18 -14.75 16.78
N GLU A 412 -5.36 -16.04 16.54
CA GLU A 412 -4.47 -17.13 17.00
C GLU A 412 -4.14 -18.03 15.81
N LEU A 413 -2.86 -18.25 15.52
CA LEU A 413 -2.42 -19.35 14.64
C LEU A 413 -2.19 -20.60 15.49
N VAL A 414 -3.08 -21.58 15.35
CA VAL A 414 -3.08 -22.80 16.18
C VAL A 414 -2.27 -23.91 15.51
N GLN A 415 -1.23 -24.36 16.23
CA GLN A 415 -0.31 -25.42 15.85
C GLN A 415 -0.23 -26.46 16.99
N GLU A 416 -1.30 -27.25 17.14
CA GLU A 416 -1.47 -28.26 18.20
C GLU A 416 -1.37 -29.69 17.63
N PRO A 417 -0.86 -30.69 18.39
CA PRO A 417 -0.78 -32.08 17.91
C PRO A 417 -2.17 -32.69 17.67
N ILE A 418 -2.35 -33.37 16.53
CA ILE A 418 -3.64 -33.98 16.17
C ILE A 418 -3.63 -35.48 16.56
N VAL A 419 -4.67 -35.91 17.29
CA VAL A 419 -4.83 -37.32 17.67
C VAL A 419 -4.90 -38.20 16.42
N ARG A 420 -3.99 -39.18 16.33
CA ARG A 420 -3.80 -40.12 15.20
C ARG A 420 -3.35 -39.47 13.87
N SER A 421 -2.92 -38.21 13.83
CA SER A 421 -2.29 -37.59 12.65
C SER A 421 -0.93 -36.97 13.01
N PRO A 422 0.18 -37.42 12.41
CA PRO A 422 1.52 -36.97 12.79
C PRO A 422 1.81 -35.53 12.34
N GLY A 423 2.34 -34.72 13.25
CA GLY A 423 2.68 -33.31 13.02
C GLY A 423 1.93 -32.38 13.97
N LEU A 424 1.67 -31.17 13.50
CA LEU A 424 0.86 -30.14 14.18
C LEU A 424 -0.24 -29.67 13.23
N SER A 425 -1.32 -29.14 13.78
CA SER A 425 -2.34 -28.41 13.02
C SER A 425 -1.76 -27.13 12.39
N PHE A 426 -2.51 -26.55 11.45
CA PHE A 426 -2.26 -25.17 10.99
C PHE A 426 -3.60 -24.54 10.61
N TYR A 427 -4.20 -23.78 11.53
CA TYR A 427 -5.47 -23.08 11.30
C TYR A 427 -5.56 -21.84 12.17
N PHE A 428 -6.48 -20.92 11.83
CA PHE A 428 -6.70 -19.71 12.59
C PHE A 428 -7.93 -19.83 13.50
N ARG A 429 -7.81 -19.35 14.73
CA ARG A 429 -8.99 -18.92 15.52
C ARG A 429 -9.08 -17.40 15.47
N ILE A 430 -10.27 -16.89 15.19
CA ILE A 430 -10.59 -15.46 15.30
C ILE A 430 -11.66 -15.33 16.38
N ASN A 431 -11.43 -14.46 17.37
CA ASN A 431 -12.32 -14.32 18.54
C ASN A 431 -12.65 -15.69 19.19
N GLY A 432 -11.64 -16.55 19.33
CA GLY A 432 -11.75 -17.92 19.86
C GLY A 432 -12.37 -18.97 18.94
N LYS A 433 -13.04 -18.59 17.82
CA LYS A 433 -13.67 -19.55 16.90
C LYS A 433 -12.70 -19.97 15.79
N PRO A 434 -12.49 -21.28 15.52
CA PRO A 434 -11.80 -21.75 14.32
C PRO A 434 -12.49 -21.25 13.04
N ILE A 435 -11.72 -20.67 12.11
CA ILE A 435 -12.23 -20.24 10.81
C ILE A 435 -11.42 -20.92 9.69
N PHE A 436 -12.14 -21.57 8.78
CA PHE A 436 -11.57 -22.06 7.53
C PHE A 436 -11.35 -20.87 6.57
N LEU A 437 -10.12 -20.72 6.08
CA LEU A 437 -9.75 -19.66 5.15
C LEU A 437 -10.26 -20.02 3.75
N LYS A 438 -11.11 -19.16 3.18
CA LYS A 438 -11.65 -19.24 1.82
C LYS A 438 -11.16 -18.01 1.07
N GLY A 439 -10.38 -18.18 0.00
CA GLY A 439 -9.69 -17.04 -0.60
C GLY A 439 -8.82 -17.39 -1.79
N SER A 440 -8.07 -16.38 -2.24
CA SER A 440 -7.08 -16.44 -3.31
C SER A 440 -5.83 -15.62 -2.94
N ASN A 441 -4.80 -15.63 -3.81
CA ASN A 441 -3.69 -14.69 -3.71
C ASN A 441 -4.03 -13.41 -4.47
N TRP A 442 -3.70 -12.27 -3.88
CA TRP A 442 -3.74 -10.94 -4.48
C TRP A 442 -2.35 -10.58 -5.01
N ILE A 443 -2.31 -10.13 -6.26
CA ILE A 443 -1.15 -9.59 -6.98
C ILE A 443 -1.46 -8.14 -7.38
N PRO A 444 -0.46 -7.31 -7.73
CA PRO A 444 -0.69 -5.97 -8.25
C PRO A 444 -1.73 -5.95 -9.37
N ALA A 445 -2.80 -5.18 -9.21
CA ALA A 445 -3.90 -5.15 -10.17
C ALA A 445 -3.55 -4.42 -11.49
N HIS A 446 -2.39 -3.77 -11.56
CA HIS A 446 -1.80 -3.17 -12.76
C HIS A 446 -0.28 -3.04 -12.59
N SER A 447 0.51 -3.06 -13.67
CA SER A 447 1.94 -2.69 -13.65
C SER A 447 2.20 -1.21 -13.35
N PHE A 448 1.14 -0.39 -13.24
CA PHE A 448 1.20 1.06 -13.01
C PHE A 448 0.19 1.40 -11.90
N GLN A 449 0.69 1.58 -10.67
CA GLN A 449 -0.16 1.69 -9.48
C GLN A 449 -1.12 2.89 -9.53
N ASP A 450 -0.74 3.95 -10.23
CA ASP A 450 -1.54 5.16 -10.47
C ASP A 450 -2.80 4.94 -11.33
N GLN A 451 -2.91 3.80 -12.02
CA GLN A 451 -4.10 3.43 -12.80
C GLN A 451 -5.19 2.71 -11.96
N ILE A 452 -4.88 2.30 -10.73
CA ILE A 452 -5.84 1.62 -9.84
C ILE A 452 -6.70 2.64 -9.08
N SER A 453 -7.79 3.04 -9.73
CA SER A 453 -8.79 3.93 -9.12
C SER A 453 -9.51 3.28 -7.91
N PRO A 454 -9.98 4.08 -6.93
CA PRO A 454 -10.80 3.62 -5.80
C PRO A 454 -12.01 2.76 -6.19
N ALA A 455 -12.63 3.04 -7.34
CA ALA A 455 -13.78 2.30 -7.85
C ALA A 455 -13.39 0.88 -8.33
N VAL A 456 -12.27 0.76 -9.06
CA VAL A 456 -11.73 -0.54 -9.50
C VAL A 456 -11.32 -1.36 -8.28
N LEU A 457 -10.61 -0.76 -7.32
CA LEU A 457 -10.15 -1.43 -6.12
C LEU A 457 -11.32 -1.98 -5.27
N ARG A 458 -12.35 -1.15 -5.02
CA ARG A 458 -13.55 -1.62 -4.30
C ARG A 458 -14.32 -2.68 -5.09
N ASN A 459 -14.41 -2.58 -6.42
CA ASN A 459 -15.08 -3.59 -7.24
C ASN A 459 -14.37 -4.96 -7.17
N LEU A 460 -13.04 -4.99 -7.22
CA LEU A 460 -12.26 -6.23 -7.09
C LEU A 460 -12.42 -6.87 -5.70
N LEU A 461 -12.38 -6.07 -4.63
CA LEU A 461 -12.58 -6.55 -3.27
C LEU A 461 -14.03 -6.98 -2.97
N GLN A 462 -15.02 -6.28 -3.54
CA GLN A 462 -16.42 -6.72 -3.50
C GLN A 462 -16.62 -8.04 -4.26
N SER A 463 -15.96 -8.22 -5.40
CA SER A 463 -16.01 -9.48 -6.16
C SER A 463 -15.50 -10.68 -5.33
N ALA A 464 -14.54 -10.47 -4.42
CA ALA A 464 -14.10 -11.50 -3.47
C ALA A 464 -15.17 -11.80 -2.39
N VAL A 465 -15.86 -10.77 -1.88
CA VAL A 465 -17.00 -10.94 -0.95
C VAL A 465 -18.13 -11.73 -1.61
N ASP A 466 -18.49 -11.38 -2.84
CA ASP A 466 -19.57 -12.01 -3.62
C ASP A 466 -19.22 -13.46 -4.00
N ALA A 467 -17.93 -13.73 -4.27
CA ALA A 467 -17.36 -15.08 -4.38
C ALA A 467 -17.30 -15.85 -3.04
N ASN A 468 -17.88 -15.31 -1.97
CA ASN A 468 -17.94 -15.88 -0.62
C ASN A 468 -16.54 -16.12 0.01
N MET A 469 -15.52 -15.37 -0.41
CA MET A 469 -14.21 -15.37 0.23
C MET A 469 -14.26 -14.63 1.58
N ASN A 470 -13.41 -15.06 2.52
CA ASN A 470 -13.16 -14.38 3.79
C ASN A 470 -11.68 -14.04 3.98
N THR A 471 -10.82 -14.37 3.00
CA THR A 471 -9.36 -14.20 3.07
C THR A 471 -8.81 -13.80 1.69
N LEU A 472 -7.79 -12.95 1.65
CA LEU A 472 -6.85 -12.82 0.53
C LEU A 472 -5.41 -12.90 1.07
N ARG A 473 -4.46 -13.33 0.25
CA ARG A 473 -3.02 -13.22 0.54
C ARG A 473 -2.38 -12.15 -0.33
N VAL A 474 -1.91 -11.05 0.25
CA VAL A 474 -1.08 -10.07 -0.48
C VAL A 474 0.29 -10.71 -0.68
N TRP A 475 0.58 -11.08 -1.92
CA TRP A 475 1.72 -11.92 -2.29
C TRP A 475 3.03 -11.13 -2.35
N GLY A 476 4.08 -11.69 -1.75
CA GLY A 476 5.36 -11.04 -1.49
C GLY A 476 6.25 -10.69 -2.70
N GLY A 477 5.77 -10.79 -3.93
CA GLY A 477 6.47 -10.21 -5.09
C GLY A 477 5.80 -8.95 -5.64
N GLY A 478 4.63 -8.58 -5.12
CA GLY A 478 3.93 -7.37 -5.50
C GLY A 478 4.40 -6.13 -4.71
N VAL A 479 3.44 -5.38 -4.19
CA VAL A 479 3.65 -4.20 -3.36
C VAL A 479 2.96 -4.36 -2.00
N TYR A 480 3.42 -3.61 -0.98
CA TYR A 480 2.55 -3.31 0.15
C TYR A 480 1.46 -2.36 -0.33
N GLU A 481 0.21 -2.79 -0.25
CA GLU A 481 -0.90 -2.12 -0.93
C GLU A 481 -1.18 -0.71 -0.43
N GLN A 482 -1.98 0.04 -1.20
CA GLN A 482 -2.45 1.36 -0.82
C GLN A 482 -3.38 1.29 0.41
N ASP A 483 -3.40 2.31 1.27
CA ASP A 483 -4.14 2.30 2.54
C ASP A 483 -5.66 2.08 2.36
N LEU A 484 -6.18 2.44 1.19
CA LEU A 484 -7.55 2.18 0.78
C LEU A 484 -7.86 0.68 0.63
N PHE A 485 -6.92 -0.16 0.18
CA PHE A 485 -7.10 -1.62 0.08
C PHE A 485 -7.41 -2.22 1.45
N TYR A 486 -6.54 -1.96 2.43
CA TYR A 486 -6.70 -2.48 3.79
C TYR A 486 -7.95 -1.90 4.47
N SER A 487 -8.24 -0.61 4.26
CA SER A 487 -9.47 0.03 4.73
C SER A 487 -10.74 -0.63 4.19
N ILE A 488 -10.76 -1.01 2.90
CA ILE A 488 -11.88 -1.75 2.30
C ILE A 488 -11.93 -3.19 2.84
N CYS A 489 -10.79 -3.87 3.00
CA CYS A 489 -10.73 -5.21 3.58
C CYS A 489 -11.26 -5.24 5.03
N ASP A 490 -10.95 -4.24 5.84
CA ASP A 490 -11.52 -4.08 7.18
C ASP A 490 -13.05 -3.87 7.15
N GLU A 491 -13.54 -3.01 6.26
CA GLU A 491 -14.98 -2.73 6.09
C GLU A 491 -15.77 -3.94 5.58
N LEU A 492 -15.18 -4.73 4.67
CA LEU A 492 -15.80 -5.92 4.07
C LEU A 492 -15.59 -7.20 4.89
N GLY A 493 -14.67 -7.21 5.85
CA GLY A 493 -14.34 -8.41 6.63
C GLY A 493 -13.44 -9.41 5.88
N ILE A 494 -12.66 -8.95 4.90
CA ILE A 494 -11.67 -9.78 4.21
C ILE A 494 -10.41 -9.83 5.08
N MET A 495 -10.04 -11.02 5.56
CA MET A 495 -8.77 -11.23 6.25
C MET A 495 -7.60 -11.17 5.26
N ILE A 496 -6.45 -10.67 5.71
CA ILE A 496 -5.24 -10.54 4.91
C ILE A 496 -4.12 -11.38 5.53
N TRP A 497 -3.58 -12.30 4.73
CA TRP A 497 -2.23 -12.83 4.93
C TRP A 497 -1.28 -11.85 4.24
N GLN A 498 -0.41 -11.19 5.01
CA GLN A 498 0.50 -10.17 4.49
C GLN A 498 1.92 -10.73 4.40
N ASP A 499 2.40 -10.98 3.18
CA ASP A 499 3.84 -11.20 2.97
C ASP A 499 4.63 -9.88 3.07
N PHE A 500 5.93 -9.96 3.36
CA PHE A 500 6.90 -8.91 3.01
C PHE A 500 7.35 -9.08 1.56
N MET A 501 7.81 -8.00 0.92
CA MET A 501 8.06 -7.95 -0.52
C MET A 501 9.39 -8.62 -0.95
N PHE A 502 9.49 -9.93 -0.70
CA PHE A 502 10.54 -10.84 -1.12
C PHE A 502 9.90 -12.14 -1.68
N ALA A 503 10.22 -12.54 -2.92
CA ALA A 503 9.59 -13.69 -3.59
C ALA A 503 10.51 -14.42 -4.57
N CYS A 504 10.51 -15.76 -4.50
CA CYS A 504 11.21 -16.70 -5.39
C CYS A 504 12.66 -16.32 -5.75
N ALA A 505 13.39 -15.73 -4.81
CA ALA A 505 14.76 -15.26 -5.00
C ALA A 505 15.56 -15.29 -3.70
N MET A 506 16.87 -15.45 -3.83
CA MET A 506 17.83 -15.07 -2.79
C MET A 506 18.07 -13.56 -2.87
N TYR A 507 18.46 -12.94 -1.76
CA TYR A 507 18.64 -11.49 -1.64
C TYR A 507 19.98 -11.17 -0.96
N PRO A 508 20.63 -10.04 -1.29
CA PRO A 508 21.85 -9.61 -0.64
C PRO A 508 21.67 -9.32 0.84
N THR A 509 22.77 -9.43 1.58
CA THR A 509 22.83 -9.23 3.04
C THR A 509 23.93 -8.26 3.47
N VAL A 510 24.47 -7.50 2.50
CA VAL A 510 25.34 -6.35 2.74
C VAL A 510 24.61 -5.29 3.57
N ASP A 511 25.35 -4.55 4.41
CA ASP A 511 24.75 -3.73 5.46
C ASP A 511 23.80 -2.65 4.94
N ASP A 512 24.10 -1.99 3.82
CA ASP A 512 23.23 -0.97 3.23
C ASP A 512 21.88 -1.54 2.76
N PHE A 513 21.89 -2.67 2.05
CA PHE A 513 20.66 -3.35 1.63
C PHE A 513 19.83 -3.82 2.84
N ILE A 514 20.50 -4.35 3.86
CA ILE A 514 19.82 -4.73 5.10
C ILE A 514 19.27 -3.48 5.82
N GLN A 515 19.95 -2.34 5.77
CA GLN A 515 19.51 -1.11 6.43
C GLN A 515 18.28 -0.50 5.76
N THR A 516 18.22 -0.43 4.42
CA THR A 516 17.00 0.02 3.72
C THR A 516 15.82 -0.94 3.93
N VAL A 517 16.09 -2.26 4.03
CA VAL A 517 15.06 -3.25 4.43
C VAL A 517 14.59 -3.07 5.88
N ARG A 518 15.46 -2.68 6.83
CA ARG A 518 15.02 -2.36 8.21
C ARG A 518 14.04 -1.20 8.23
N GLU A 519 14.32 -0.14 7.46
CA GLU A 519 13.46 1.03 7.36
C GLU A 519 12.10 0.66 6.74
N GLU A 520 12.10 -0.02 5.59
CA GLU A 520 10.91 -0.57 4.93
C GLU A 520 10.04 -1.38 5.90
N VAL A 521 10.62 -2.38 6.57
CA VAL A 521 9.87 -3.28 7.45
C VAL A 521 9.30 -2.52 8.63
N SER A 522 10.07 -1.59 9.22
CA SER A 522 9.63 -0.80 10.36
C SER A 522 8.44 0.09 9.98
N GLN A 523 8.58 0.87 8.90
CA GLN A 523 7.52 1.75 8.41
C GLN A 523 6.27 0.97 7.98
N GLN A 524 6.42 -0.14 7.24
CA GLN A 524 5.27 -0.90 6.75
C GLN A 524 4.52 -1.63 7.87
N VAL A 525 5.21 -2.18 8.87
CA VAL A 525 4.54 -2.78 10.05
C VAL A 525 3.86 -1.69 10.88
N GLN A 526 4.52 -0.55 11.13
CA GLN A 526 3.92 0.57 11.85
C GLN A 526 2.66 1.09 11.13
N ARG A 527 2.70 1.27 9.81
CA ARG A 527 1.55 1.69 8.98
C ARG A 527 0.38 0.71 9.11
N LEU A 528 0.67 -0.57 8.93
CA LEU A 528 -0.37 -1.57 8.67
C LEU A 528 -0.88 -2.32 9.91
N LYS A 529 -0.17 -2.31 11.06
CA LYS A 529 -0.56 -3.07 12.27
C LYS A 529 -1.89 -2.64 12.91
N SER A 530 -2.47 -1.52 12.51
CA SER A 530 -3.81 -1.09 12.96
C SER A 530 -4.98 -1.86 12.31
N HIS A 531 -4.77 -2.45 11.12
CA HIS A 531 -5.85 -3.06 10.34
C HIS A 531 -6.26 -4.44 10.89
N PRO A 532 -7.50 -4.66 11.36
CA PRO A 532 -7.96 -5.98 11.84
C PRO A 532 -7.92 -7.06 10.75
N SER A 533 -8.08 -6.67 9.47
CA SER A 533 -8.00 -7.57 8.33
C SER A 533 -6.73 -8.40 8.34
N ILE A 534 -5.55 -7.79 8.56
CA ILE A 534 -4.29 -8.53 8.62
C ILE A 534 -4.33 -9.52 9.79
N ILE A 535 -4.22 -10.83 9.48
CA ILE A 535 -4.24 -11.92 10.47
C ILE A 535 -2.87 -12.58 10.67
N ILE A 536 -1.94 -12.43 9.73
CA ILE A 536 -0.58 -12.99 9.81
C ILE A 536 0.42 -12.18 9.00
N TRP A 537 1.62 -12.03 9.55
CA TRP A 537 2.80 -11.52 8.86
C TRP A 537 3.63 -12.69 8.31
N SER A 538 4.12 -12.61 7.08
CA SER A 538 4.81 -13.72 6.39
C SER A 538 6.11 -13.24 5.75
N GLY A 539 7.24 -13.86 6.11
CA GLY A 539 8.56 -13.32 5.79
C GLY A 539 8.92 -13.22 4.30
N ASN A 540 8.36 -14.09 3.45
CA ASN A 540 8.60 -14.13 2.01
C ASN A 540 7.62 -15.09 1.31
N ASN A 541 7.58 -15.04 -0.03
CA ASN A 541 7.05 -16.12 -0.86
C ASN A 541 8.15 -17.13 -1.24
N GLU A 542 8.01 -18.38 -0.80
CA GLU A 542 8.70 -19.59 -1.28
C GLU A 542 10.24 -19.66 -1.16
N ASN A 543 10.92 -18.63 -0.63
CA ASN A 543 12.39 -18.60 -0.56
C ASN A 543 12.98 -19.72 0.35
N GLU A 544 12.25 -20.16 1.37
CA GLU A 544 12.66 -21.35 2.16
C GLU A 544 12.57 -22.64 1.35
N ALA A 545 11.54 -22.78 0.50
CA ALA A 545 11.37 -23.93 -0.39
C ALA A 545 12.48 -23.97 -1.44
N ALA A 546 12.83 -22.83 -2.02
CA ALA A 546 13.91 -22.69 -2.99
C ALA A 546 15.27 -23.13 -2.40
N LEU A 547 15.58 -22.78 -1.15
CA LEU A 547 16.79 -23.25 -0.45
C LEU A 547 16.76 -24.72 -0.07
N ALA A 548 15.62 -25.20 0.43
CA ALA A 548 15.42 -26.57 0.91
C ALA A 548 15.37 -27.62 -0.21
N THR A 549 14.92 -27.22 -1.41
CA THR A 549 14.76 -28.10 -2.60
C THR A 549 15.64 -27.74 -3.79
N ASP A 550 16.48 -26.72 -3.64
CA ASP A 550 17.56 -26.33 -4.56
C ASP A 550 17.18 -25.82 -5.94
N TRP A 551 16.15 -24.96 -6.03
CA TRP A 551 15.67 -24.39 -7.30
C TRP A 551 16.77 -23.71 -8.14
N PHE A 552 17.80 -23.20 -7.48
CA PHE A 552 18.88 -22.44 -8.10
C PHE A 552 20.20 -23.23 -8.27
N ASN A 553 20.20 -24.54 -8.01
CA ASN A 553 21.37 -25.42 -8.13
C ASN A 553 22.61 -24.89 -7.36
N ILE A 554 22.41 -24.47 -6.11
CA ILE A 554 23.44 -23.77 -5.33
C ILE A 554 24.58 -24.74 -4.96
N PRO A 555 25.85 -24.43 -5.29
CA PRO A 555 26.99 -25.29 -4.97
C PRO A 555 27.02 -25.70 -3.49
N ALA A 556 27.22 -26.98 -3.22
CA ALA A 556 27.16 -27.55 -1.87
C ALA A 556 28.05 -26.80 -0.85
N SER A 557 29.21 -26.32 -1.28
CA SER A 557 30.15 -25.50 -0.50
C SER A 557 29.65 -24.10 -0.16
N GLN A 558 28.75 -23.53 -0.96
CA GLN A 558 28.21 -22.18 -0.75
C GLN A 558 26.87 -22.17 0.00
N ARG A 559 26.12 -23.28 0.06
CA ARG A 559 24.82 -23.36 0.79
C ARG A 559 24.85 -22.76 2.20
N PRO A 560 25.90 -22.92 3.03
CA PRO A 560 25.95 -22.30 4.36
C PRO A 560 25.87 -20.77 4.34
N VAL A 561 26.33 -20.12 3.26
CA VAL A 561 26.23 -18.67 3.07
C VAL A 561 24.77 -18.27 2.88
N TYR A 562 24.08 -18.80 1.87
CA TYR A 562 22.66 -18.47 1.63
C TYR A 562 21.73 -18.87 2.80
N ILE A 563 22.07 -19.91 3.57
CA ILE A 563 21.35 -20.25 4.81
C ILE A 563 21.57 -19.20 5.91
N LYS A 564 22.82 -18.71 6.07
CA LYS A 564 23.12 -17.57 6.95
C LYS A 564 22.37 -16.32 6.48
N ASP A 565 22.30 -16.08 5.17
CA ASP A 565 21.65 -14.91 4.58
C ASP A 565 20.13 -14.93 4.80
N TYR A 566 19.49 -16.07 4.54
CA TYR A 566 18.07 -16.29 4.84
C TYR A 566 17.76 -16.04 6.32
N VAL A 567 18.60 -16.53 7.23
CA VAL A 567 18.47 -16.24 8.66
C VAL A 567 18.71 -14.75 8.97
N MET A 568 19.68 -14.11 8.32
CA MET A 568 19.99 -12.70 8.54
C MET A 568 18.82 -11.80 8.12
N LEU A 569 18.29 -11.99 6.92
CA LEU A 569 17.18 -11.22 6.37
C LEU A 569 15.88 -11.51 7.14
N TYR A 570 15.38 -12.75 7.07
CA TYR A 570 14.02 -13.07 7.52
C TYR A 570 13.89 -13.27 9.03
N VAL A 571 14.95 -13.70 9.74
CA VAL A 571 14.88 -14.01 11.17
C VAL A 571 15.51 -12.91 12.05
N ASN A 572 16.69 -12.41 11.69
CA ASN A 572 17.44 -11.46 12.51
C ASN A 572 17.00 -10.00 12.29
N ASN A 573 16.49 -9.65 11.10
CA ASN A 573 15.90 -8.35 10.82
C ASN A 573 14.36 -8.43 10.75
N ILE A 574 13.77 -8.97 9.68
CA ILE A 574 12.31 -8.85 9.40
C ILE A 574 11.47 -9.35 10.58
N ARG A 575 11.64 -10.62 11.00
CA ARG A 575 10.92 -11.18 12.14
C ARG A 575 11.18 -10.43 13.44
N LYS A 576 12.41 -9.96 13.67
CA LYS A 576 12.72 -9.21 14.89
C LYS A 576 11.91 -7.92 14.94
N ILE A 577 11.95 -7.11 13.88
CA ILE A 577 11.20 -5.85 13.79
C ILE A 577 9.69 -6.11 13.98
N VAL A 578 9.12 -7.14 13.34
CA VAL A 578 7.71 -7.48 13.57
C VAL A 578 7.43 -7.84 15.03
N GLN A 579 8.30 -8.59 15.72
CA GLN A 579 8.09 -8.93 17.14
C GLN A 579 8.31 -7.74 18.10
N ASP A 580 9.12 -6.76 17.70
CA ASP A 580 9.35 -5.51 18.44
C ASP A 580 8.22 -4.48 18.16
N GLU A 581 7.50 -4.58 17.04
CA GLU A 581 6.43 -3.65 16.60
C GLU A 581 5.00 -4.17 16.79
N ASP A 582 4.70 -5.45 16.55
CA ASP A 582 3.36 -6.04 16.62
C ASP A 582 3.38 -7.43 17.27
N GLN A 583 2.97 -7.48 18.53
CA GLN A 583 2.84 -8.70 19.32
C GLN A 583 1.40 -9.27 19.29
N SER A 584 0.46 -8.64 18.56
CA SER A 584 -0.95 -9.06 18.48
C SER A 584 -1.22 -10.10 17.40
N ARG A 585 -0.27 -10.31 16.48
CA ARG A 585 -0.40 -11.21 15.33
C ARG A 585 0.70 -12.28 15.31
N PRO A 586 0.43 -13.48 14.80
CA PRO A 586 1.48 -14.42 14.46
C PRO A 586 2.42 -13.83 13.38
N PHE A 587 3.72 -14.04 13.54
CA PHE A 587 4.67 -13.99 12.44
C PHE A 587 4.94 -15.42 11.95
N LEU A 588 4.64 -15.70 10.68
CA LEU A 588 4.93 -16.96 10.05
C LEU A 588 6.44 -17.10 9.84
N ARG A 589 7.05 -17.86 10.74
CA ARG A 589 8.33 -18.52 10.51
C ARG A 589 8.13 -20.02 10.65
N LEU A 590 8.59 -20.77 9.66
CA LEU A 590 8.77 -22.21 9.79
C LEU A 590 9.80 -22.45 10.91
N GLN A 591 9.37 -23.06 12.01
CA GLN A 591 10.26 -23.32 13.14
C GLN A 591 11.21 -24.47 12.81
N PRO A 592 12.55 -24.29 12.95
CA PRO A 592 13.44 -25.44 13.01
C PRO A 592 13.07 -26.25 14.25
N ASN A 593 12.61 -27.47 14.02
CA ASN A 593 11.81 -28.25 14.96
C ASN A 593 12.57 -28.60 16.25
N LYS A 594 12.37 -27.82 17.33
CA LYS A 594 12.90 -28.17 18.66
C LYS A 594 12.06 -29.30 19.24
N ARG A 595 12.61 -30.52 19.19
CA ARG A 595 12.08 -31.69 19.91
C ARG A 595 11.76 -31.31 21.37
N GLY A 596 10.60 -31.76 21.85
CA GLY A 596 10.01 -31.29 23.09
C GLY A 596 10.89 -31.48 24.33
N ARG A 597 10.81 -30.53 25.26
CA ARG A 597 11.40 -30.66 26.61
C ARG A 597 10.54 -31.60 27.45
N ILE A 598 11.11 -32.71 27.92
CA ILE A 598 10.64 -33.41 29.12
C ILE A 598 11.84 -33.66 30.05
N ARG A 599 11.75 -33.07 31.25
CA ARG A 599 12.59 -33.30 32.44
C ARG A 599 14.08 -32.92 32.32
N ALA A 600 14.78 -33.06 33.45
CA ALA A 600 16.06 -32.42 33.75
C ALA A 600 17.13 -33.42 34.21
N GLY A 601 18.40 -33.00 34.17
CA GLY A 601 19.56 -33.78 34.57
C GLY A 601 20.38 -34.29 33.37
N GLY A 602 21.71 -34.35 33.54
CA GLY A 602 22.67 -34.82 32.52
C GLY A 602 23.61 -33.73 32.01
N MET A 603 24.91 -34.03 31.96
CA MET A 603 25.98 -33.17 31.45
C MET A 603 26.40 -33.58 30.03
N GLY A 604 27.01 -32.63 29.30
CA GLY A 604 28.08 -32.92 28.34
C GLY A 604 27.69 -33.46 26.96
N GLY A 605 28.13 -32.76 25.90
CA GLY A 605 28.04 -33.25 24.52
C GLY A 605 28.02 -32.11 23.50
N SER A 606 29.12 -31.93 22.76
CA SER A 606 29.23 -30.97 21.66
C SER A 606 29.00 -31.66 20.31
N GLU A 607 27.80 -31.53 19.75
CA GLU A 607 27.49 -31.92 18.37
C GLU A 607 27.25 -30.70 17.46
N PRO A 608 27.57 -30.79 16.15
CA PRO A 608 27.35 -29.70 15.20
C PRO A 608 25.86 -29.50 14.86
N LEU A 609 25.46 -28.23 14.70
CA LEU A 609 24.09 -27.82 14.38
C LEU A 609 23.60 -28.35 13.02
N ARG A 610 22.91 -29.49 13.01
CA ARG A 610 22.18 -30.00 11.84
C ARG A 610 20.90 -29.20 11.60
N TYR A 611 20.98 -28.17 10.77
CA TYR A 611 19.82 -27.40 10.30
C TYR A 611 18.91 -28.26 9.38
N SER A 612 17.87 -28.84 9.95
CA SER A 612 16.85 -29.60 9.20
C SER A 612 15.80 -28.67 8.58
N LEU A 613 16.05 -28.22 7.35
CA LEU A 613 15.12 -27.41 6.51
C LEU A 613 13.91 -28.21 5.97
N ARG A 614 13.41 -29.21 6.70
CA ARG A 614 12.21 -29.97 6.34
C ARG A 614 11.08 -29.68 7.32
N GLY A 615 10.20 -28.74 6.95
CA GLY A 615 9.00 -28.41 7.71
C GLY A 615 8.09 -27.38 7.04
N HIS A 616 7.11 -27.83 6.27
CA HIS A 616 5.96 -27.06 5.75
C HIS A 616 6.19 -26.05 4.60
N SER A 617 7.01 -26.41 3.61
CA SER A 617 6.99 -25.76 2.27
C SER A 617 5.74 -26.18 1.45
N PHE A 618 4.53 -25.79 1.88
CA PHE A 618 3.30 -26.08 1.13
C PHE A 618 2.22 -25.01 1.28
N LEU A 619 2.05 -24.19 0.23
CA LEU A 619 0.74 -23.62 -0.14
C LEU A 619 0.51 -23.49 -1.66
N GLN A 620 1.29 -24.24 -2.47
CA GLN A 620 0.84 -24.68 -3.80
C GLN A 620 0.24 -26.09 -3.70
N LEU A 621 -1.02 -26.25 -4.06
CA LEU A 621 -1.62 -27.56 -4.32
C LEU A 621 -1.23 -28.01 -5.74
N HIS A 622 -0.10 -28.71 -5.86
CA HIS A 622 0.29 -29.35 -7.11
C HIS A 622 -0.80 -30.34 -7.53
N PRO A 623 -1.35 -30.29 -8.78
CA PRO A 623 -2.53 -31.08 -9.16
C PRO A 623 -2.22 -32.57 -9.39
N ARG A 624 -2.02 -33.31 -8.29
CA ARG A 624 -1.90 -34.78 -8.23
C ARG A 624 -2.72 -35.40 -7.08
N LEU A 625 -3.69 -34.67 -6.53
CA LEU A 625 -4.61 -35.13 -5.48
C LEU A 625 -6.10 -35.08 -5.90
N LEU A 626 -6.36 -35.08 -7.20
CA LEU A 626 -7.67 -35.46 -7.75
C LEU A 626 -7.47 -36.71 -8.61
N GLY A 627 -8.03 -37.83 -8.15
CA GLY A 627 -7.96 -39.12 -8.85
C GLY A 627 -8.91 -39.17 -10.04
N LEU A 628 -8.55 -38.48 -11.12
CA LEU A 628 -9.21 -38.55 -12.43
C LEU A 628 -8.21 -39.10 -13.46
N ALA A 629 -8.75 -39.78 -14.48
CA ALA A 629 -8.02 -40.78 -15.27
C ALA A 629 -6.83 -40.25 -16.08
N ASP A 630 -5.92 -41.17 -16.41
CA ASP A 630 -4.70 -40.92 -17.16
C ASP A 630 -4.92 -40.21 -18.51
N PHE A 631 -4.10 -39.19 -18.77
CA PHE A 631 -3.77 -38.74 -20.12
C PHE A 631 -2.26 -38.92 -20.34
N PRO A 632 -1.82 -39.52 -21.46
CA PRO A 632 -0.45 -39.99 -21.62
C PRO A 632 0.57 -38.84 -21.74
N SER A 633 1.69 -38.99 -21.02
CA SER A 633 2.76 -37.99 -20.97
C SER A 633 3.65 -38.01 -22.21
N ASN A 634 3.37 -37.13 -23.18
CA ASN A 634 4.29 -36.84 -24.27
C ASN A 634 5.32 -35.77 -23.87
N THR A 635 6.56 -36.24 -23.66
CA THR A 635 7.84 -35.53 -23.84
C THR A 635 7.81 -34.00 -24.00
N PHE A 636 8.08 -33.28 -22.91
CA PHE A 636 8.77 -32.00 -22.99
C PHE A 636 10.28 -32.22 -22.82
N ARG A 637 11.03 -32.03 -23.90
CA ARG A 637 12.38 -31.47 -23.84
C ARG A 637 12.23 -29.96 -24.00
N LEU A 638 12.58 -29.21 -22.98
CA LEU A 638 13.05 -27.82 -23.02
C LEU A 638 13.92 -27.63 -21.77
#